data_AF-A0A1Q7AEY8-F1
#
_entry.id   AF-A0A1Q7AEY8-F1
#
_cell.length_a   1.000
_cell.length_b   1.000
_cell.length_c   1.000
_cell.angle_alpha   90.00
_cell.angle_beta   90.00
_cell.angle_gamma   90.00
#
_symmetry.space_group_name_H-M   'P 1'
#
loop_
_entity.id
_entity.type
_entity.pdbx_description
1 polymer ?
#
loop_
_entity_poly.entity_id
_entity_poly.type
_entity_poly.pdbx_seq_one_letter_code
_entity_poly.pdbx_strand_id
1 'polypeptide(L)'
;MRTRVRILLFLLLAAPLAAASLPAPEAVFGFRPGADYKLATYNQSVDYFKRIAASSRLVRLLEAGPTTEGRTMYFALVSSPDNLSKIDRYREIARRLAHPQGLTESEARQLARDGKAFVHVDGGLHSTEVAGPQHTPLLLYDLVSRASDPDVRNILDNVVVMLWPTINPDGQQMVAEWYMKNVGTPYELSPLPQLYQEYVGHDNNRDAYMLNMIESRAIEHTWRQWEPQIIYTHHQSGPFPTRIWLPPFSEPVGREAPYLLSREVNMIGMAIAKGLEEHGQIGATHMGTAFDAWYPGYIDYAPNFKNIAAFWTETALYQYATPHTYTIDDFPPNMRDLRPQSLYSSPWPPGPWRLRDAVDYMETASLSVLEYAAKYKESLLFDRYKAGVEQIALGKKKPPFAYFVPQDQRDPVAAVELLRRLAFGGVRVSQLTAPLTSGADTFRPGTWVVPTDQEFAAMAREVLDVQTYPDLRQYPGGPPERPYDAAGWTLPLQMGVRVIAASEPLPDEAAGKLKLLGAMPDVKIKPSPYEAVLGHDAALFDSVPGAGFDGEPASAAIVPPEGRLIGSGRTLVIDPAQNNAYRAITRAWQQGATVQLVNGRFAIAGLPEAAQEALVKSLALRAERAASSAAAPIRPPRVGLYQPWTGSMDTGWSRWVLEQYGFSPIAV
;
A
#
# COMPACT_ATOMS: atom_id res chain seq x y z
N MET A 1 -24.19 -79.27 22.52
CA MET A 1 -22.87 -79.41 21.86
C MET A 1 -22.90 -78.64 20.53
N ARG A 2 -21.93 -77.73 20.34
CA ARG A 2 -21.58 -76.97 19.13
C ARG A 2 -22.45 -75.77 18.72
N THR A 3 -22.11 -74.65 19.37
CA THR A 3 -22.21 -73.26 18.96
C THR A 3 -21.62 -73.03 17.55
N ARG A 4 -22.33 -72.33 16.66
CA ARG A 4 -21.75 -71.69 15.46
C ARG A 4 -22.16 -70.22 15.45
N VAL A 5 -21.26 -69.36 15.93
CA VAL A 5 -21.34 -67.90 15.79
C VAL A 5 -20.93 -67.56 14.35
N ARG A 6 -21.83 -66.94 13.59
CA ARG A 6 -21.50 -66.32 12.29
C ARG A 6 -21.11 -64.88 12.55
N ILE A 7 -19.82 -64.56 12.44
CA ILE A 7 -19.32 -63.18 12.40
C ILE A 7 -19.57 -62.68 10.97
N LEU A 8 -20.46 -61.70 10.81
CA LEU A 8 -20.56 -60.91 9.58
C LEU A 8 -19.45 -59.85 9.61
N LEU A 9 -18.46 -60.00 8.73
CA LEU A 9 -17.50 -58.93 8.43
C LEU A 9 -18.20 -57.90 7.54
N PHE A 10 -18.52 -56.72 8.07
CA PHE A 10 -18.88 -55.57 7.24
C PHE A 10 -17.58 -54.97 6.67
N LEU A 11 -17.28 -55.30 5.42
CA LEU A 11 -16.32 -54.57 4.60
C LEU A 11 -16.92 -53.19 4.29
N LEU A 12 -16.50 -52.16 5.04
CA LEU A 12 -16.64 -50.77 4.64
C LEU A 12 -15.79 -50.56 3.38
N LEU A 13 -16.41 -50.70 2.21
CA LEU A 13 -15.88 -50.16 0.96
C LEU A 13 -15.80 -48.64 1.11
N ALA A 14 -14.60 -48.14 1.42
CA ALA A 14 -14.25 -46.74 1.23
C ALA A 14 -14.37 -46.46 -0.29
N ALA A 15 -15.50 -45.88 -0.70
CA ALA A 15 -15.61 -45.31 -2.03
C ALA A 15 -14.47 -44.27 -2.18
N PRO A 16 -13.67 -44.31 -3.26
CA PRO A 16 -12.71 -43.25 -3.50
C PRO A 16 -13.53 -41.97 -3.63
N LEU A 17 -13.26 -40.97 -2.78
CA LEU A 17 -13.68 -39.61 -3.08
C LEU A 17 -13.07 -39.30 -4.45
N ALA A 18 -13.92 -39.20 -5.48
CA ALA A 18 -13.50 -38.66 -6.75
C ALA A 18 -12.90 -37.29 -6.44
N ALA A 19 -11.60 -37.11 -6.73
CA ALA A 19 -11.00 -35.80 -6.68
C ALA A 19 -11.84 -34.91 -7.60
N ALA A 20 -12.49 -33.89 -7.04
CA ALA A 20 -13.23 -32.93 -7.85
C ALA A 20 -12.27 -32.39 -8.91
N SER A 21 -12.61 -32.52 -10.19
CA SER A 21 -11.80 -31.99 -11.28
C SER A 21 -11.61 -30.51 -11.05
N LEU A 22 -10.34 -30.06 -11.03
CA LEU A 22 -10.00 -28.64 -10.89
C LEU A 22 -10.75 -27.83 -11.97
N PRO A 23 -11.65 -26.91 -11.60
CA PRO A 23 -12.40 -26.16 -12.61
C PRO A 23 -11.48 -25.17 -13.31
N ALA A 24 -11.48 -25.18 -14.64
CA ALA A 24 -10.85 -24.11 -15.41
C ALA A 24 -11.59 -22.78 -15.21
N PRO A 25 -10.93 -21.61 -15.28
CA PRO A 25 -11.57 -20.31 -15.12
C PRO A 25 -12.79 -20.11 -16.04
N GLU A 26 -12.73 -20.54 -17.30
CA GLU A 26 -13.85 -20.41 -18.23
C GLU A 26 -15.11 -21.18 -17.80
N ALA A 27 -14.95 -22.28 -17.07
CA ALA A 27 -16.08 -23.06 -16.56
C ALA A 27 -16.82 -22.32 -15.44
N VAL A 28 -16.16 -21.36 -14.76
CA VAL A 28 -16.75 -20.54 -13.70
C VAL A 28 -17.24 -19.20 -14.24
N PHE A 29 -16.47 -18.56 -15.13
CA PHE A 29 -16.81 -17.24 -15.67
C PHE A 29 -17.78 -17.29 -16.85
N GLY A 30 -17.88 -18.43 -17.54
CA GLY A 30 -18.63 -18.57 -18.79
C GLY A 30 -17.91 -18.01 -20.02
N PHE A 31 -16.66 -17.55 -19.85
CA PHE A 31 -15.77 -17.10 -20.91
C PHE A 31 -14.32 -17.27 -20.46
N ARG A 32 -13.39 -17.38 -21.41
CA ARG A 32 -11.96 -17.43 -21.10
C ARG A 32 -11.47 -16.06 -20.63
N PRO A 33 -10.77 -15.94 -19.49
CA PRO A 33 -10.17 -14.67 -19.08
C PRO A 33 -9.26 -14.10 -20.17
N GLY A 34 -9.41 -12.79 -20.43
CA GLY A 34 -8.76 -12.09 -21.55
C GLY A 34 -9.50 -12.17 -22.89
N ALA A 35 -10.64 -12.87 -22.99
CA ALA A 35 -11.45 -12.85 -24.20
C ALA A 35 -11.93 -11.43 -24.54
N ASP A 36 -11.99 -11.11 -25.84
CA ASP A 36 -12.47 -9.81 -26.30
C ASP A 36 -13.87 -9.53 -25.78
N TYR A 37 -14.10 -8.28 -25.37
CA TYR A 37 -15.38 -7.81 -24.87
C TYR A 37 -15.87 -8.53 -23.61
N LYS A 38 -14.98 -9.14 -22.83
CA LYS A 38 -15.29 -9.83 -21.58
C LYS A 38 -14.39 -9.41 -20.44
N LEU A 39 -14.99 -9.01 -19.31
CA LEU A 39 -14.30 -8.75 -18.05
C LEU A 39 -14.97 -9.51 -16.92
N ALA A 40 -14.18 -10.22 -16.11
CA ALA A 40 -14.64 -10.82 -14.87
C ALA A 40 -14.68 -9.79 -13.75
N THR A 41 -15.79 -9.79 -13.02
CA THR A 41 -15.99 -8.97 -11.81
C THR A 41 -15.20 -9.52 -10.62
N TYR A 42 -15.00 -8.71 -9.58
CA TYR A 42 -14.34 -9.17 -8.35
C TYR A 42 -15.06 -10.36 -7.72
N ASN A 43 -16.39 -10.31 -7.69
CA ASN A 43 -17.21 -11.40 -7.16
C ASN A 43 -16.96 -12.73 -7.89
N GLN A 44 -16.82 -12.69 -9.23
CA GLN A 44 -16.46 -13.87 -10.00
C GLN A 44 -15.04 -14.34 -9.68
N SER A 45 -14.06 -13.43 -9.65
CA SER A 45 -12.67 -13.77 -9.29
C SER A 45 -12.60 -14.44 -7.92
N VAL A 46 -13.28 -13.90 -6.90
CA VAL A 46 -13.29 -14.49 -5.55
C VAL A 46 -14.03 -15.82 -5.50
N ASP A 47 -15.16 -15.97 -6.20
CA ASP A 47 -15.85 -17.27 -6.30
C ASP A 47 -14.92 -18.33 -6.90
N TYR A 48 -14.17 -17.98 -7.95
CA TYR A 48 -13.17 -18.86 -8.53
C TYR A 48 -12.06 -19.22 -7.53
N PHE A 49 -11.45 -18.24 -6.86
CA PHE A 49 -10.41 -18.49 -5.85
C PHE A 49 -10.91 -19.38 -4.71
N LYS A 50 -12.15 -19.18 -4.24
CA LYS A 50 -12.80 -20.02 -3.21
C LYS A 50 -12.96 -21.47 -3.70
N ARG A 51 -13.37 -21.68 -4.95
CA ARG A 51 -13.50 -23.02 -5.55
C ARG A 51 -12.16 -23.74 -5.67
N ILE A 52 -11.11 -23.04 -6.09
CA ILE A 52 -9.76 -23.62 -6.18
C ILE A 52 -9.23 -23.97 -4.78
N ALA A 53 -9.37 -23.07 -3.81
CA ALA A 53 -8.96 -23.32 -2.43
C ALA A 53 -9.71 -24.52 -1.80
N ALA A 54 -10.98 -24.73 -2.15
CA ALA A 54 -11.74 -25.90 -1.70
C ALA A 54 -11.33 -27.21 -2.41
N SER A 55 -10.76 -27.12 -3.61
CA SER A 55 -10.45 -28.29 -4.46
C SER A 55 -8.97 -28.68 -4.44
N SER A 56 -8.08 -27.84 -3.87
CA SER A 56 -6.63 -28.03 -3.91
C SER A 56 -5.97 -27.86 -2.54
N ARG A 57 -5.04 -28.76 -2.21
CA ARG A 57 -4.17 -28.63 -1.03
C ARG A 57 -3.00 -27.67 -1.22
N LEU A 58 -2.84 -27.14 -2.44
CA LEU A 58 -1.78 -26.18 -2.78
C LEU A 58 -2.18 -24.73 -2.48
N VAL A 59 -3.44 -24.50 -2.07
CA VAL A 59 -4.01 -23.15 -1.96
C VAL A 59 -4.66 -22.97 -0.59
N ARG A 60 -4.33 -21.88 0.09
CA ARG A 60 -5.04 -21.40 1.27
C ARG A 60 -5.50 -19.96 1.03
N LEU A 61 -6.81 -19.74 0.97
CA LEU A 61 -7.39 -18.40 0.85
C LEU A 61 -7.49 -17.74 2.23
N LEU A 62 -7.05 -16.49 2.34
CA LEU A 62 -7.02 -15.69 3.56
C LEU A 62 -7.70 -14.34 3.33
N GLU A 63 -8.26 -13.79 4.40
CA GLU A 63 -8.81 -12.43 4.42
C GLU A 63 -7.72 -11.44 4.82
N ALA A 64 -7.63 -10.33 4.09
CA ALA A 64 -6.70 -9.23 4.38
C ALA A 64 -7.37 -8.11 5.18
N GLY A 65 -8.66 -7.86 4.96
CA GLY A 65 -9.43 -6.78 5.59
C GLY A 65 -10.61 -6.36 4.72
N PRO A 66 -11.43 -5.40 5.17
CA PRO A 66 -12.51 -4.83 4.36
C PRO A 66 -12.01 -3.74 3.43
N THR A 67 -12.79 -3.42 2.39
CA THR A 67 -12.69 -2.21 1.58
C THR A 67 -13.61 -1.11 2.11
N THR A 68 -13.55 0.07 1.49
CA THR A 68 -14.39 1.22 1.81
C THR A 68 -15.87 0.96 1.52
N GLU A 69 -16.22 0.21 0.46
CA GLU A 69 -17.61 -0.23 0.22
C GLU A 69 -17.99 -1.51 1.01
N GLY A 70 -17.11 -1.99 1.89
CA GLY A 70 -17.37 -3.13 2.77
C GLY A 70 -17.19 -4.51 2.13
N ARG A 71 -16.54 -4.62 0.96
CA ARG A 71 -16.14 -5.91 0.39
C ARG A 71 -14.95 -6.47 1.16
N THR A 72 -14.87 -7.78 1.29
CA THR A 72 -13.68 -8.43 1.87
C THR A 72 -12.56 -8.51 0.83
N MET A 73 -11.39 -7.98 1.15
CA MET A 73 -10.14 -8.20 0.41
C MET A 73 -9.59 -9.59 0.75
N TYR A 74 -9.25 -10.36 -0.27
CA TYR A 74 -8.67 -11.70 -0.14
C TYR A 74 -7.30 -11.80 -0.80
N PHE A 75 -6.46 -12.71 -0.29
CA PHE A 75 -5.28 -13.20 -0.99
C PHE A 75 -5.13 -14.71 -0.76
N ALA A 76 -4.56 -15.40 -1.74
CA ALA A 76 -4.26 -16.83 -1.66
C ALA A 76 -2.79 -17.05 -1.37
N LEU A 77 -2.49 -17.96 -0.45
CA LEU A 77 -1.17 -18.58 -0.35
C LEU A 77 -1.13 -19.80 -1.27
N VAL A 78 -0.24 -19.77 -2.27
CA VAL A 78 -0.04 -20.87 -3.22
C VAL A 78 1.38 -21.43 -3.03
N SER A 79 1.48 -22.68 -2.61
CA SER A 79 2.76 -23.37 -2.35
C SER A 79 2.54 -24.88 -2.20
N SER A 80 3.61 -25.66 -2.03
CA SER A 80 3.48 -27.09 -1.76
C SER A 80 2.72 -27.36 -0.45
N PRO A 81 2.02 -28.50 -0.30
CA PRO A 81 1.25 -28.79 0.92
C PRO A 81 2.16 -28.87 2.15
N ASP A 82 3.39 -29.36 1.97
CA ASP A 82 4.42 -29.40 3.00
C ASP A 82 4.81 -28.00 3.45
N ASN A 83 4.94 -27.05 2.51
CA ASN A 83 5.24 -25.67 2.86
C ASN A 83 4.08 -25.02 3.61
N LEU A 84 2.85 -25.19 3.13
CA LEU A 84 1.65 -24.64 3.78
C LEU A 84 1.40 -25.21 5.18
N SER A 85 1.82 -26.45 5.44
CA SER A 85 1.77 -27.04 6.79
C SER A 85 2.74 -26.37 7.77
N LYS A 86 3.80 -25.74 7.26
CA LYS A 86 4.87 -25.05 8.01
C LYS A 86 4.80 -23.52 7.88
N ILE A 87 3.68 -23.00 7.39
CA ILE A 87 3.58 -21.60 6.99
C ILE A 87 3.90 -20.61 8.12
N ASP A 88 3.50 -20.92 9.37
CA ASP A 88 3.82 -20.09 10.53
C ASP A 88 5.34 -20.02 10.78
N ARG A 89 6.07 -21.12 10.54
CA ARG A 89 7.53 -21.15 10.66
C ARG A 89 8.19 -20.30 9.57
N TYR A 90 7.70 -20.36 8.34
CA TYR A 90 8.27 -19.55 7.26
C TYR A 90 7.97 -18.06 7.44
N ARG A 91 6.77 -17.71 7.93
CA ARG A 91 6.45 -16.33 8.34
C ARG A 91 7.37 -15.85 9.46
N GLU A 92 7.62 -16.68 10.48
CA GLU A 92 8.57 -16.35 11.56
C GLU A 92 9.97 -16.05 10.99
N ILE A 93 10.46 -16.88 10.06
CA ILE A 93 11.75 -16.69 9.38
C ILE A 93 11.77 -15.35 8.64
N ALA A 94 10.77 -15.06 7.81
CA ALA A 94 10.68 -13.81 7.06
C ALA A 94 10.71 -12.58 7.99
N ARG A 95 9.95 -12.62 9.09
CA ARG A 95 9.93 -11.56 10.11
C ARG A 95 11.27 -11.38 10.83
N ARG A 96 11.98 -12.47 11.18
CA ARG A 96 13.32 -12.36 11.79
C ARG A 96 14.34 -11.76 10.84
N LEU A 97 14.22 -12.02 9.54
CA LEU A 97 15.11 -11.46 8.53
C LEU A 97 14.77 -10.00 8.23
N ALA A 98 13.50 -9.60 8.30
CA ALA A 98 13.08 -8.20 8.19
C ALA A 98 13.53 -7.34 9.38
N HIS A 99 13.65 -7.92 10.58
CA HIS A 99 14.06 -7.25 11.82
C HIS A 99 15.38 -7.83 12.36
N PRO A 100 16.55 -7.42 11.83
CA PRO A 100 17.83 -8.10 12.04
C PRO A 100 18.43 -7.93 13.45
N GLN A 101 17.82 -7.12 14.32
CA GLN A 101 18.37 -6.83 15.64
C GLN A 101 18.49 -8.11 16.49
N GLY A 102 19.69 -8.35 17.02
CA GLY A 102 19.99 -9.55 17.82
C GLY A 102 20.24 -10.81 17.01
N LEU A 103 20.31 -10.72 15.68
CA LEU A 103 20.64 -11.83 14.79
C LEU A 103 22.10 -11.72 14.32
N THR A 104 22.85 -12.82 14.40
CA THR A 104 24.18 -12.90 13.76
C THR A 104 24.04 -13.21 12.28
N GLU A 105 25.05 -12.87 11.48
CA GLU A 105 25.03 -13.18 10.04
C GLU A 105 24.93 -14.69 9.79
N SER A 106 25.60 -15.53 10.58
CA SER A 106 25.54 -16.99 10.45
C SER A 106 24.11 -17.52 10.68
N GLU A 107 23.43 -17.02 11.71
CA GLU A 107 22.03 -17.35 11.95
C GLU A 107 21.13 -16.85 10.82
N ALA A 108 21.33 -15.63 10.32
CA ALA A 108 20.57 -15.08 9.20
C ALA A 108 20.73 -15.94 7.93
N ARG A 109 21.95 -16.38 7.60
CA ARG A 109 22.20 -17.29 6.48
C ARG A 109 21.52 -18.64 6.68
N GLN A 110 21.52 -19.17 7.90
CA GLN A 110 20.81 -20.40 8.21
C GLN A 110 19.29 -20.25 8.04
N LEU A 111 18.72 -19.15 8.54
CA LEU A 111 17.31 -18.83 8.35
C LEU A 111 16.95 -18.67 6.86
N ALA A 112 17.81 -18.03 6.06
CA ALA A 112 17.62 -17.89 4.62
C ALA A 112 17.65 -19.24 3.87
N ARG A 113 18.52 -20.17 4.28
CA ARG A 113 18.52 -21.55 3.76
C ARG A 113 17.23 -22.29 4.09
N ASP A 114 16.80 -22.21 5.34
CA ASP A 114 15.64 -22.95 5.86
C ASP A 114 14.30 -22.34 5.36
N GLY A 115 14.28 -21.05 5.06
CA GLY A 115 13.10 -20.29 4.67
C GLY A 115 12.59 -20.57 3.26
N LYS A 116 11.48 -19.90 2.95
CA LYS A 116 10.83 -19.81 1.62
C LYS A 116 10.64 -18.34 1.28
N ALA A 117 10.81 -17.99 0.02
CA ALA A 117 10.55 -16.63 -0.43
C ALA A 117 9.04 -16.40 -0.48
N PHE A 118 8.57 -15.33 0.15
CA PHE A 118 7.20 -14.85 0.01
C PHE A 118 7.16 -13.83 -1.13
N VAL A 119 6.34 -14.11 -2.15
CA VAL A 119 6.24 -13.28 -3.36
C VAL A 119 4.80 -12.83 -3.53
N HIS A 120 4.56 -11.54 -3.40
CA HIS A 120 3.27 -10.92 -3.70
C HIS A 120 3.16 -10.70 -5.20
N VAL A 121 2.07 -11.24 -5.77
CA VAL A 121 1.61 -10.91 -7.14
C VAL A 121 0.14 -10.53 -7.03
N ASP A 122 -0.25 -9.41 -7.63
CA ASP A 122 -1.63 -8.94 -7.61
C ASP A 122 -2.19 -8.66 -9.00
N GLY A 123 -3.53 -8.69 -9.08
CA GLY A 123 -4.26 -8.35 -10.28
C GLY A 123 -4.43 -6.85 -10.50
N GLY A 124 -3.49 -6.02 -10.07
CA GLY A 124 -3.49 -4.58 -10.31
C GLY A 124 -4.23 -3.76 -9.26
N LEU A 125 -3.93 -2.46 -9.30
CA LEU A 125 -4.34 -1.43 -8.34
C LEU A 125 -5.32 -0.43 -8.95
N HIS A 126 -5.03 0.09 -10.15
CA HIS A 126 -5.95 0.98 -10.85
C HIS A 126 -6.98 0.16 -11.61
N SER A 127 -8.25 0.24 -11.21
CA SER A 127 -9.25 -0.72 -11.72
C SER A 127 -9.63 -0.54 -13.18
N THR A 128 -9.25 0.58 -13.80
CA THR A 128 -9.39 0.81 -15.25
C THR A 128 -8.34 0.06 -16.09
N GLU A 129 -7.34 -0.55 -15.45
CA GLU A 129 -6.26 -1.33 -16.05
C GLU A 129 -6.64 -2.80 -16.04
N VAL A 130 -7.54 -3.15 -16.96
CA VAL A 130 -8.41 -4.31 -16.76
C VAL A 130 -7.77 -5.68 -17.02
N ALA A 131 -6.53 -5.77 -17.51
CA ALA A 131 -5.88 -7.06 -17.75
C ALA A 131 -5.41 -7.72 -16.45
N GLY A 132 -4.94 -6.91 -15.48
CA GLY A 132 -4.42 -7.37 -14.20
C GLY A 132 -5.38 -8.34 -13.50
N PRO A 133 -6.65 -7.98 -13.25
CA PRO A 133 -7.57 -8.86 -12.52
C PRO A 133 -8.00 -10.11 -13.30
N GLN A 134 -7.72 -10.16 -14.60
CA GLN A 134 -8.04 -11.31 -15.46
C GLN A 134 -6.89 -12.31 -15.54
N HIS A 135 -5.64 -11.88 -15.28
CA HIS A 135 -4.48 -12.77 -15.30
C HIS A 135 -4.39 -13.64 -14.03
N THR A 136 -4.77 -13.12 -12.85
CA THR A 136 -4.57 -13.86 -11.59
C THR A 136 -5.38 -15.14 -11.47
N PRO A 137 -6.62 -15.26 -11.99
CA PRO A 137 -7.31 -16.56 -12.05
C PRO A 137 -6.61 -17.59 -12.94
N LEU A 138 -5.97 -17.15 -14.02
CA LEU A 138 -5.20 -18.03 -14.92
C LEU A 138 -3.90 -18.47 -14.26
N LEU A 139 -3.14 -17.54 -13.69
CA LEU A 139 -1.92 -17.85 -12.96
C LEU A 139 -2.20 -18.84 -11.81
N LEU A 140 -3.29 -18.65 -11.07
CA LEU A 140 -3.73 -19.60 -10.04
C LEU A 140 -4.04 -20.98 -10.62
N TYR A 141 -4.76 -21.03 -11.75
CA TYR A 141 -5.08 -22.28 -12.44
C TYR A 141 -3.81 -23.01 -12.87
N ASP A 142 -2.87 -22.30 -13.48
CA ASP A 142 -1.63 -22.84 -14.02
C ASP A 142 -0.75 -23.39 -12.90
N LEU A 143 -0.53 -22.62 -11.82
CA LEU A 143 0.25 -23.08 -10.66
C LEU A 143 -0.32 -24.38 -10.04
N VAL A 144 -1.65 -24.56 -10.05
CA VAL A 144 -2.29 -25.73 -9.44
C VAL A 144 -2.38 -26.91 -10.42
N SER A 145 -2.79 -26.66 -11.67
CA SER A 145 -2.99 -27.70 -12.68
C SER A 145 -1.67 -28.29 -13.17
N ARG A 146 -0.61 -27.48 -13.22
CA ARG A 146 0.75 -27.87 -13.63
C ARG A 146 1.68 -28.15 -12.45
N ALA A 147 1.16 -28.31 -11.23
CA ALA A 147 1.98 -28.52 -10.04
C ALA A 147 2.91 -29.75 -10.10
N SER A 148 2.63 -30.70 -11.00
CA SER A 148 3.50 -31.85 -11.27
C SER A 148 4.68 -31.53 -12.19
N ASP A 149 4.61 -30.46 -12.97
CA ASP A 149 5.65 -30.08 -13.92
C ASP A 149 6.91 -29.64 -13.17
N PRO A 150 8.13 -29.97 -13.64
CA PRO A 150 9.36 -29.73 -12.88
C PRO A 150 9.62 -28.26 -12.54
N ASP A 151 9.31 -27.35 -13.46
CA ASP A 151 9.42 -25.89 -13.32
C ASP A 151 8.46 -25.35 -12.25
N VAL A 152 7.17 -25.68 -12.35
CA VAL A 152 6.13 -25.23 -11.40
C VAL A 152 6.34 -25.88 -10.03
N ARG A 153 6.72 -27.15 -9.97
CA ARG A 153 7.06 -27.82 -8.71
C ARG A 153 8.22 -27.13 -8.01
N ASN A 154 9.27 -26.76 -8.76
CA ASN A 154 10.40 -26.02 -8.19
C ASN A 154 9.98 -24.66 -7.61
N ILE A 155 9.05 -23.96 -8.25
CA ILE A 155 8.43 -22.75 -7.71
C ILE A 155 7.71 -23.06 -6.39
N LEU A 156 6.75 -23.99 -6.41
CA LEU A 156 5.91 -24.32 -5.24
C LEU A 156 6.72 -24.86 -4.05
N ASP A 157 7.84 -25.53 -4.31
CA ASP A 157 8.72 -26.05 -3.26
C ASP A 157 9.58 -24.95 -2.63
N ASN A 158 9.87 -23.85 -3.31
CA ASN A 158 10.79 -22.80 -2.82
C ASN A 158 10.11 -21.46 -2.50
N VAL A 159 8.92 -21.24 -3.03
CA VAL A 159 8.18 -19.97 -2.95
C VAL A 159 6.82 -20.19 -2.29
N VAL A 160 6.41 -19.23 -1.48
CA VAL A 160 5.02 -19.05 -1.06
C VAL A 160 4.48 -17.84 -1.82
N VAL A 161 3.66 -18.10 -2.83
CA VAL A 161 3.03 -17.02 -3.61
C VAL A 161 1.88 -16.44 -2.81
N MET A 162 1.90 -15.14 -2.58
CA MET A 162 0.78 -14.35 -2.05
C MET A 162 0.03 -13.76 -3.24
N LEU A 163 -0.92 -14.52 -3.79
CA LEU A 163 -1.65 -14.15 -5.00
C LEU A 163 -2.96 -13.43 -4.67
N TRP A 164 -3.07 -12.17 -5.07
CA TRP A 164 -4.26 -11.35 -4.85
C TRP A 164 -5.11 -11.33 -6.12
N PRO A 165 -6.44 -11.59 -6.07
CA PRO A 165 -7.30 -11.38 -7.23
C PRO A 165 -7.15 -9.98 -7.82
N THR A 166 -7.11 -8.97 -6.95
CA THR A 166 -6.75 -7.56 -7.16
C THR A 166 -6.53 -6.93 -5.78
N ILE A 167 -5.77 -5.83 -5.72
CA ILE A 167 -5.66 -5.00 -4.51
C ILE A 167 -6.65 -3.81 -4.50
N ASN A 168 -7.56 -3.73 -5.48
CA ASN A 168 -8.68 -2.79 -5.50
C ASN A 168 -10.03 -3.48 -5.88
N PRO A 169 -10.64 -4.22 -4.94
CA PRO A 169 -11.84 -5.02 -5.21
C PRO A 169 -13.07 -4.24 -5.64
N ASP A 170 -13.34 -3.10 -4.99
CA ASP A 170 -14.51 -2.28 -5.28
C ASP A 170 -14.43 -1.76 -6.71
N GLY A 171 -13.29 -1.20 -7.08
CA GLY A 171 -13.08 -0.70 -8.42
C GLY A 171 -13.11 -1.79 -9.50
N GLN A 172 -12.55 -2.98 -9.25
CA GLN A 172 -12.66 -4.08 -10.23
C GLN A 172 -14.13 -4.43 -10.48
N GLN A 173 -14.94 -4.51 -9.41
CA GLN A 173 -16.37 -4.78 -9.54
C GLN A 173 -17.06 -3.70 -10.38
N MET A 174 -16.87 -2.43 -10.03
CA MET A 174 -17.51 -1.29 -10.69
C MET A 174 -17.12 -1.18 -12.17
N VAL A 175 -15.84 -1.30 -12.49
CA VAL A 175 -15.32 -1.17 -13.85
C VAL A 175 -15.79 -2.31 -14.74
N ALA A 176 -15.73 -3.56 -14.26
CA ALA A 176 -16.19 -4.71 -15.04
C ALA A 176 -17.69 -4.60 -15.34
N GLU A 177 -18.53 -4.26 -14.36
CA GLU A 177 -19.98 -4.08 -14.57
C GLU A 177 -20.28 -2.94 -15.54
N TRP A 178 -19.59 -1.81 -15.41
CA TRP A 178 -19.75 -0.65 -16.29
C TRP A 178 -19.43 -1.00 -17.74
N TYR A 179 -18.27 -1.61 -17.98
CA TYR A 179 -17.88 -2.01 -19.33
C TYR A 179 -18.85 -3.05 -19.90
N MET A 180 -19.15 -4.12 -19.15
CA MET A 180 -20.01 -5.21 -19.62
C MET A 180 -21.45 -4.76 -19.95
N LYS A 181 -21.93 -3.68 -19.32
CA LYS A 181 -23.22 -3.05 -19.65
C LYS A 181 -23.19 -2.25 -20.96
N ASN A 182 -22.03 -1.70 -21.33
CA ASN A 182 -21.88 -0.79 -22.48
C ASN A 182 -21.28 -1.46 -23.73
N VAL A 183 -20.69 -2.66 -23.61
CA VAL A 183 -20.18 -3.45 -24.74
C VAL A 183 -21.21 -3.55 -25.87
N GLY A 184 -20.78 -3.27 -27.10
CA GLY A 184 -21.61 -3.30 -28.30
C GLY A 184 -22.54 -2.09 -28.48
N THR A 185 -22.45 -1.08 -27.61
CA THR A 185 -23.19 0.19 -27.72
C THR A 185 -22.26 1.32 -28.16
N PRO A 186 -22.79 2.50 -28.57
CA PRO A 186 -21.96 3.69 -28.81
C PRO A 186 -21.16 4.19 -27.59
N TYR A 187 -21.44 3.66 -26.40
CA TYR A 187 -20.79 4.03 -25.14
C TYR A 187 -19.78 2.99 -24.65
N GLU A 188 -19.44 1.97 -25.45
CA GLU A 188 -18.53 0.87 -25.06
C GLU A 188 -17.23 1.33 -24.38
N LEU A 189 -16.66 2.43 -24.88
CA LEU A 189 -15.39 2.99 -24.41
C LEU A 189 -15.58 4.21 -23.49
N SER A 190 -16.80 4.48 -23.04
CA SER A 190 -17.05 5.61 -22.13
C SER A 190 -16.39 5.34 -20.77
N PRO A 191 -15.71 6.35 -20.18
CA PRO A 191 -15.12 6.17 -18.86
C PRO A 191 -16.21 5.93 -17.80
N LEU A 192 -15.83 5.25 -16.72
CA LEU A 192 -16.69 5.11 -15.55
C LEU A 192 -17.05 6.53 -15.03
N PRO A 193 -18.35 6.87 -14.84
CA PRO A 193 -18.76 8.23 -14.47
C PRO A 193 -18.51 8.57 -13.00
N GLN A 194 -17.80 7.72 -12.26
CA GLN A 194 -17.46 7.88 -10.85
C GLN A 194 -16.04 7.36 -10.58
N LEU A 195 -15.46 7.73 -9.44
CA LEU A 195 -14.17 7.18 -9.02
C LEU A 195 -14.33 5.70 -8.69
N TYR A 196 -13.44 4.85 -9.20
CA TYR A 196 -13.46 3.41 -8.94
C TYR A 196 -12.91 3.06 -7.55
N GLN A 197 -12.28 4.01 -6.87
CA GLN A 197 -11.96 3.91 -5.45
C GLN A 197 -12.48 5.15 -4.77
N GLU A 198 -13.22 4.96 -3.68
CA GLU A 198 -13.89 6.03 -2.97
C GLU A 198 -12.88 7.12 -2.58
N TYR A 199 -13.25 8.37 -2.88
CA TYR A 199 -12.43 9.60 -2.75
C TYR A 199 -11.21 9.73 -3.67
N VAL A 200 -10.46 8.67 -3.93
CA VAL A 200 -9.10 8.81 -4.47
C VAL A 200 -8.98 8.39 -5.92
N GLY A 201 -9.84 7.48 -6.41
CA GLY A 201 -9.70 6.92 -7.75
C GLY A 201 -8.27 6.42 -8.03
N HIS A 202 -7.59 7.07 -8.98
CA HIS A 202 -6.23 6.73 -9.42
C HIS A 202 -5.13 7.20 -8.45
N ASP A 203 -5.42 8.13 -7.54
CA ASP A 203 -4.49 8.50 -6.48
C ASP A 203 -4.35 7.41 -5.40
N ASN A 204 -5.02 6.26 -5.56
CA ASN A 204 -4.80 5.12 -4.69
C ASN A 204 -3.33 4.65 -4.71
N ASN A 205 -2.63 4.75 -5.85
CA ASN A 205 -1.19 4.52 -5.94
C ASN A 205 -0.36 5.76 -5.55
N ARG A 206 -0.89 6.63 -4.68
CA ARG A 206 -0.18 7.76 -4.06
C ARG A 206 -0.35 7.79 -2.54
N ASP A 207 -1.08 6.82 -1.97
CA ASP A 207 -1.47 6.81 -0.56
C ASP A 207 -0.53 5.95 0.33
N ALA A 208 0.58 5.42 -0.20
CA ALA A 208 1.37 4.38 0.46
C ALA A 208 1.91 4.75 1.85
N TYR A 209 2.30 6.02 2.05
CA TYR A 209 2.82 6.52 3.33
C TYR A 209 1.80 7.34 4.11
N MET A 210 0.76 7.87 3.45
CA MET A 210 -0.31 8.61 4.12
C MET A 210 -1.34 7.67 4.71
N LEU A 211 -1.55 6.51 4.10
CA LEU A 211 -2.43 5.45 4.56
C LEU A 211 -3.82 6.01 4.93
N ASN A 212 -4.37 6.92 4.12
CA ASN A 212 -5.67 7.52 4.36
C ASN A 212 -6.80 6.56 4.02
N MET A 213 -6.60 5.69 3.03
CA MET A 213 -7.61 4.72 2.59
C MET A 213 -7.55 3.41 3.40
N ILE A 214 -8.70 2.76 3.55
CA ILE A 214 -8.81 1.50 4.31
C ILE A 214 -8.03 0.39 3.59
N GLU A 215 -8.09 0.37 2.25
CA GLU A 215 -7.41 -0.60 1.40
C GLU A 215 -5.89 -0.50 1.58
N SER A 216 -5.33 0.71 1.58
CA SER A 216 -3.90 0.95 1.83
C SER A 216 -3.48 0.41 3.20
N ARG A 217 -4.29 0.62 4.24
CA ARG A 217 -4.02 0.10 5.59
C ARG A 217 -4.13 -1.43 5.66
N ALA A 218 -5.12 -2.03 4.99
CA ALA A 218 -5.26 -3.48 4.95
C ALA A 218 -4.08 -4.15 4.22
N ILE A 219 -3.61 -3.55 3.13
CA ILE A 219 -2.42 -4.00 2.39
C ILE A 219 -1.17 -3.88 3.27
N GLU A 220 -0.93 -2.71 3.87
CA GLU A 220 0.24 -2.47 4.72
C GLU A 220 0.25 -3.41 5.94
N HIS A 221 -0.88 -3.56 6.63
CA HIS A 221 -1.05 -4.50 7.74
C HIS A 221 -0.68 -5.93 7.31
N THR A 222 -1.19 -6.37 6.15
CA THR A 222 -0.87 -7.69 5.61
C THR A 222 0.64 -7.81 5.34
N TRP A 223 1.28 -6.81 4.74
CA TRP A 223 2.72 -6.84 4.47
C TRP A 223 3.57 -6.86 5.74
N ARG A 224 3.21 -6.11 6.79
CA ARG A 224 3.92 -6.14 8.08
C ARG A 224 3.76 -7.49 8.80
N GLN A 225 2.64 -8.18 8.58
CA GLN A 225 2.46 -9.51 9.17
C GLN A 225 3.21 -10.61 8.45
N TRP A 226 3.30 -10.54 7.12
CA TRP A 226 3.85 -11.60 6.27
C TRP A 226 5.29 -11.36 5.79
N GLU A 227 5.75 -10.11 5.76
CA GLU A 227 7.09 -9.67 5.33
C GLU A 227 7.56 -10.32 4.01
N PRO A 228 6.86 -10.04 2.88
CA PRO A 228 7.28 -10.57 1.58
C PRO A 228 8.67 -10.09 1.17
N GLN A 229 9.37 -10.90 0.38
CA GLN A 229 10.66 -10.52 -0.21
C GLN A 229 10.46 -9.75 -1.51
N ILE A 230 9.43 -10.10 -2.28
CA ILE A 230 9.08 -9.44 -3.54
C ILE A 230 7.63 -8.98 -3.50
N ILE A 231 7.38 -7.76 -3.98
CA ILE A 231 6.04 -7.25 -4.30
C ILE A 231 6.02 -6.86 -5.77
N TYR A 232 5.13 -7.49 -6.54
CA TYR A 232 4.95 -7.24 -7.95
C TYR A 232 3.50 -6.87 -8.27
N THR A 233 3.31 -5.60 -8.65
CA THR A 233 2.01 -5.04 -9.02
C THR A 233 1.97 -4.77 -10.52
N HIS A 234 0.96 -5.30 -11.19
CA HIS A 234 0.75 -5.09 -12.62
C HIS A 234 -0.02 -3.80 -12.88
N HIS A 235 0.44 -2.99 -13.83
CA HIS A 235 -0.24 -1.79 -14.31
C HIS A 235 -0.41 -1.77 -15.82
N GLN A 236 -1.24 -0.84 -16.31
CA GLN A 236 -1.42 -0.50 -17.72
C GLN A 236 -1.73 1.00 -17.91
N SER A 237 -1.42 1.64 -19.04
CA SER A 237 -0.65 1.15 -20.16
C SER A 237 0.74 1.76 -20.14
N GLY A 238 1.73 0.99 -20.58
CA GLY A 238 3.08 1.49 -20.82
C GLY A 238 3.12 2.59 -21.88
N PRO A 239 4.26 3.31 -21.99
CA PRO A 239 4.40 4.43 -22.90
C PRO A 239 4.38 3.88 -24.32
N PHE A 240 3.45 4.33 -25.15
CA PHE A 240 3.36 3.82 -26.52
C PHE A 240 4.64 4.14 -27.31
N PRO A 241 5.22 3.19 -28.08
CA PRO A 241 4.68 1.90 -28.49
C PRO A 241 5.29 0.72 -27.71
N THR A 242 5.36 0.72 -26.40
CA THR A 242 5.86 -0.46 -25.67
C THR A 242 4.75 -1.51 -25.55
N ARG A 243 5.09 -2.82 -25.57
CA ARG A 243 4.14 -3.89 -25.20
C ARG A 243 4.12 -4.14 -23.71
N ILE A 244 5.27 -4.01 -23.07
CA ILE A 244 5.39 -3.96 -21.63
C ILE A 244 6.62 -3.14 -21.26
N TRP A 245 6.49 -2.27 -20.27
CA TRP A 245 7.61 -1.51 -19.71
C TRP A 245 8.00 -2.11 -18.36
N LEU A 246 9.30 -2.26 -18.15
CA LEU A 246 9.90 -3.04 -17.07
C LEU A 246 11.01 -2.25 -16.34
N PRO A 247 11.28 -2.53 -15.06
CA PRO A 247 12.52 -2.09 -14.42
C PRO A 247 13.76 -2.63 -15.18
N PRO A 248 14.92 -1.97 -15.21
CA PRO A 248 15.28 -0.74 -14.51
C PRO A 248 14.43 0.47 -14.88
N PHE A 249 14.06 1.23 -13.85
CA PHE A 249 13.23 2.42 -13.96
C PHE A 249 13.99 3.64 -14.48
N SER A 250 13.25 4.61 -15.01
CA SER A 250 13.83 5.89 -15.44
C SER A 250 14.40 6.68 -14.27
N GLU A 251 15.33 7.59 -14.58
CA GLU A 251 15.87 8.52 -13.58
C GLU A 251 14.88 9.67 -13.33
N PRO A 252 14.83 10.22 -12.11
CA PRO A 252 15.62 9.85 -10.93
C PRO A 252 14.96 8.75 -10.08
N VAL A 253 15.76 8.04 -9.28
CA VAL A 253 15.25 7.13 -8.24
C VAL A 253 15.39 7.75 -6.84
N GLY A 254 14.53 7.32 -5.91
CA GLY A 254 14.52 7.81 -4.52
C GLY A 254 15.88 7.67 -3.83
N ARG A 255 16.28 8.68 -3.05
CA ARG A 255 17.67 8.81 -2.55
C ARG A 255 18.00 7.84 -1.44
N GLU A 256 17.02 7.50 -0.62
CA GLU A 256 17.21 6.65 0.54
C GLU A 256 16.85 5.18 0.25
N ALA A 257 16.39 4.86 -0.97
CA ALA A 257 16.12 3.49 -1.38
C ALA A 257 17.40 2.64 -1.23
N PRO A 258 17.37 1.50 -0.53
CA PRO A 258 18.55 0.68 -0.35
C PRO A 258 19.04 0.14 -1.70
N TYR A 259 20.29 0.44 -2.04
CA TYR A 259 20.86 0.13 -3.36
C TYR A 259 20.79 -1.35 -3.72
N LEU A 260 20.90 -2.25 -2.74
CA LEU A 260 20.78 -3.68 -2.94
C LEU A 260 19.41 -4.07 -3.49
N LEU A 261 18.32 -3.50 -2.94
CA LEU A 261 16.96 -3.77 -3.41
C LEU A 261 16.73 -3.18 -4.80
N SER A 262 17.27 -1.99 -5.09
CA SER A 262 17.21 -1.43 -6.45
C SER A 262 17.93 -2.32 -7.48
N ARG A 263 19.07 -2.93 -7.11
CA ARG A 263 19.77 -3.88 -8.00
C ARG A 263 18.99 -5.18 -8.17
N GLU A 264 18.33 -5.66 -7.13
CA GLU A 264 17.48 -6.84 -7.20
C GLU A 264 16.28 -6.62 -8.13
N VAL A 265 15.57 -5.50 -7.99
CA VAL A 265 14.48 -5.09 -8.91
C VAL A 265 14.96 -5.05 -10.37
N ASN A 266 16.16 -4.51 -10.62
CA ASN A 266 16.74 -4.48 -11.97
C ASN A 266 17.01 -5.88 -12.53
N MET A 267 17.49 -6.82 -11.70
CA MET A 267 17.70 -8.21 -12.13
C MET A 267 16.38 -8.90 -12.44
N ILE A 268 15.34 -8.66 -11.63
CA ILE A 268 14.00 -9.19 -11.86
C ILE A 268 13.42 -8.67 -13.18
N GLY A 269 13.54 -7.37 -13.44
CA GLY A 269 13.08 -6.79 -14.71
C GLY A 269 13.76 -7.41 -15.93
N MET A 270 15.07 -7.68 -15.85
CA MET A 270 15.79 -8.41 -16.91
C MET A 270 15.37 -9.88 -17.04
N ALA A 271 15.02 -10.53 -15.92
CA ALA A 271 14.49 -11.89 -15.94
C ALA A 271 13.13 -11.94 -16.66
N ILE A 272 12.25 -10.97 -16.40
CA ILE A 272 10.98 -10.81 -17.12
C ILE A 272 11.22 -10.60 -18.61
N ALA A 273 12.08 -9.65 -18.99
CA ALA A 273 12.38 -9.39 -20.40
C ALA A 273 12.88 -10.64 -21.13
N LYS A 274 13.79 -11.40 -20.51
CA LYS A 274 14.26 -12.68 -21.06
C LYS A 274 13.11 -13.69 -21.20
N GLY A 275 12.28 -13.84 -20.17
CA GLY A 275 11.15 -14.79 -20.18
C GLY A 275 10.15 -14.48 -21.29
N LEU A 276 9.87 -13.19 -21.53
CA LEU A 276 9.02 -12.73 -22.63
C LEU A 276 9.62 -13.11 -24.00
N GLU A 277 10.92 -12.89 -24.22
CA GLU A 277 11.59 -13.27 -25.47
C GLU A 277 11.57 -14.78 -25.71
N GLU A 278 11.74 -15.59 -24.67
CA GLU A 278 11.65 -17.06 -24.76
C GLU A 278 10.26 -17.55 -25.17
N HIS A 279 9.22 -16.76 -24.89
CA HIS A 279 7.84 -17.01 -25.30
C HIS A 279 7.46 -16.30 -26.61
N GLY A 280 8.40 -15.63 -27.28
CA GLY A 280 8.14 -14.86 -28.50
C GLY A 280 7.30 -13.59 -28.28
N GLN A 281 7.21 -13.13 -27.03
CA GLN A 281 6.48 -11.94 -26.61
C GLN A 281 7.38 -10.71 -26.73
N ILE A 282 7.46 -10.19 -27.95
CA ILE A 282 8.32 -9.06 -28.31
C ILE A 282 7.81 -7.71 -27.78
N GLY A 283 8.67 -6.69 -27.78
CA GLY A 283 8.26 -5.31 -27.47
C GLY A 283 8.37 -4.93 -25.99
N ALA A 284 9.13 -5.69 -25.21
CA ALA A 284 9.50 -5.34 -23.84
C ALA A 284 10.57 -4.24 -23.82
N THR A 285 10.42 -3.22 -22.98
CA THR A 285 11.40 -2.15 -22.83
C THR A 285 11.76 -1.89 -21.37
N HIS A 286 12.92 -1.25 -21.18
CA HIS A 286 13.34 -0.67 -19.89
C HIS A 286 13.69 0.82 -20.07
N MET A 287 13.86 1.56 -18.96
CA MET A 287 14.30 2.96 -18.95
C MET A 287 13.43 3.88 -19.85
N GLY A 288 13.97 5.04 -20.25
CA GLY A 288 13.30 6.02 -21.11
C GLY A 288 12.92 7.29 -20.34
N THR A 289 11.95 8.06 -20.85
CA THR A 289 11.48 9.33 -20.23
C THR A 289 10.08 9.18 -19.61
N ALA A 290 9.75 7.96 -19.14
CA ALA A 290 8.43 7.64 -18.64
C ALA A 290 8.42 7.53 -17.12
N PHE A 291 8.47 6.31 -16.58
CA PHE A 291 8.22 6.04 -15.17
C PHE A 291 9.52 6.09 -14.36
N ASP A 292 9.67 7.13 -13.54
CA ASP A 292 10.72 7.20 -12.54
C ASP A 292 10.27 6.56 -11.22
N ALA A 293 11.23 6.35 -10.31
CA ALA A 293 10.97 5.82 -8.99
C ALA A 293 11.44 6.79 -7.90
N TRP A 294 11.23 8.09 -8.13
CA TRP A 294 11.62 9.17 -7.22
C TRP A 294 10.66 9.27 -6.04
N TYR A 295 9.35 9.27 -6.32
CA TYR A 295 8.31 9.48 -5.31
C TYR A 295 8.07 8.22 -4.43
N PRO A 296 8.07 8.33 -3.08
CA PRO A 296 7.85 7.19 -2.19
C PRO A 296 6.36 6.93 -1.90
N GLY A 297 5.43 7.64 -2.52
CA GLY A 297 4.00 7.45 -2.28
C GLY A 297 3.36 6.36 -3.13
N TYR A 298 4.06 5.78 -4.09
CA TYR A 298 3.59 4.61 -4.83
C TYR A 298 3.49 3.40 -3.90
N ILE A 299 2.32 2.76 -3.84
CA ILE A 299 2.07 1.56 -3.02
C ILE A 299 3.01 0.43 -3.42
N ASP A 300 3.29 0.31 -4.71
CA ASP A 300 4.15 -0.70 -5.32
C ASP A 300 5.65 -0.34 -5.32
N TYR A 301 6.06 0.81 -4.76
CA TYR A 301 7.47 1.18 -4.63
C TYR A 301 7.91 1.54 -3.21
N ALA A 302 7.02 2.15 -2.40
CA ALA A 302 7.28 2.50 -1.01
C ALA A 302 7.90 1.36 -0.17
N PRO A 303 7.57 0.06 -0.40
CA PRO A 303 8.21 -1.03 0.33
C PRO A 303 9.73 -1.15 0.12
N ASN A 304 10.31 -0.58 -0.95
CA ASN A 304 11.78 -0.52 -1.10
C ASN A 304 12.45 0.23 0.06
N PHE A 305 11.86 1.33 0.53
CA PHE A 305 12.35 2.07 1.69
C PHE A 305 12.17 1.32 3.01
N LYS A 306 11.43 0.21 2.97
CA LYS A 306 11.30 -0.78 4.04
C LYS A 306 12.03 -2.06 3.68
N ASN A 307 13.06 -2.01 2.83
CA ASN A 307 13.92 -3.08 2.30
C ASN A 307 13.22 -4.30 1.67
N ILE A 308 12.13 -4.10 0.93
CA ILE A 308 11.46 -5.14 0.12
C ILE A 308 11.65 -4.82 -1.36
N ALA A 309 11.98 -5.81 -2.20
CA ALA A 309 12.04 -5.60 -3.65
C ALA A 309 10.62 -5.43 -4.21
N ALA A 310 10.15 -4.18 -4.27
CA ALA A 310 8.83 -3.83 -4.77
C ALA A 310 8.95 -3.08 -6.10
N PHE A 311 8.11 -3.44 -7.06
CA PHE A 311 8.14 -2.82 -8.38
C PHE A 311 6.82 -3.05 -9.12
N TRP A 312 6.66 -2.30 -10.21
CA TRP A 312 5.57 -2.44 -11.14
C TRP A 312 6.06 -2.64 -12.57
N THR A 313 5.15 -3.10 -13.43
CA THR A 313 5.33 -3.14 -14.89
C THR A 313 4.10 -2.59 -15.57
N GLU A 314 4.27 -1.99 -16.73
CA GLU A 314 3.19 -1.32 -17.46
C GLU A 314 2.94 -2.03 -18.78
N THR A 315 1.89 -2.86 -18.84
CA THR A 315 1.56 -3.67 -20.02
C THR A 315 0.61 -2.90 -20.93
N ALA A 316 0.83 -2.95 -22.24
CA ALA A 316 0.00 -2.24 -23.20
C ALA A 316 -1.48 -2.57 -23.06
N LEU A 317 -2.32 -1.55 -23.12
CA LEU A 317 -3.77 -1.65 -23.21
C LEU A 317 -4.25 -0.68 -24.27
N TYR A 318 -5.22 -1.11 -25.09
CA TYR A 318 -6.00 -0.14 -25.86
C TYR A 318 -7.00 0.54 -24.93
N GLN A 319 -8.19 -0.04 -24.76
CA GLN A 319 -9.20 0.40 -23.79
C GLN A 319 -10.10 -0.78 -23.40
N TYR A 320 -10.25 -1.01 -22.09
CA TYR A 320 -11.02 -2.13 -21.54
C TYR A 320 -10.68 -3.48 -22.22
N ALA A 321 -11.68 -4.31 -22.53
CA ALA A 321 -11.49 -5.57 -23.26
C ALA A 321 -11.68 -5.43 -24.78
N THR A 322 -11.70 -4.21 -25.32
CA THR A 322 -11.95 -3.96 -26.74
C THR A 322 -10.64 -4.12 -27.53
N PRO A 323 -10.59 -5.01 -28.55
CA PRO A 323 -9.39 -5.22 -29.34
C PRO A 323 -9.13 -4.04 -30.28
N HIS A 324 -7.85 -3.81 -30.60
CA HIS A 324 -7.42 -2.74 -31.51
C HIS A 324 -6.37 -3.24 -32.49
N THR A 325 -6.33 -2.68 -33.69
CA THR A 325 -5.29 -2.99 -34.70
C THR A 325 -4.49 -1.73 -34.98
N TYR A 326 -3.22 -1.75 -34.58
CA TYR A 326 -2.29 -0.65 -34.85
C TYR A 326 -1.72 -0.74 -36.26
N THR A 327 -1.48 0.41 -36.86
CA THR A 327 -0.74 0.66 -38.10
C THR A 327 0.62 1.27 -37.80
N ILE A 328 1.55 1.28 -38.76
CA ILE A 328 2.87 1.92 -38.54
C ILE A 328 2.75 3.44 -38.35
N ASP A 329 1.68 4.05 -38.85
CA ASP A 329 1.45 5.49 -38.70
C ASP A 329 1.03 5.88 -37.28
N ASP A 330 0.51 4.93 -36.50
CA ASP A 330 0.22 5.15 -35.08
C ASP A 330 1.50 5.31 -34.25
N PHE A 331 2.63 4.76 -34.73
CA PHE A 331 3.91 4.80 -34.02
C PHE A 331 4.55 6.20 -34.10
N PRO A 332 5.25 6.64 -33.04
CA PRO A 332 6.05 7.85 -33.07
C PRO A 332 6.99 7.87 -34.29
N PRO A 333 7.12 8.99 -35.03
CA PRO A 333 7.89 9.03 -36.27
C PRO A 333 9.34 8.49 -36.15
N ASN A 334 9.98 8.71 -35.01
CA ASN A 334 11.34 8.25 -34.70
C ASN A 334 11.43 6.76 -34.32
N MET A 335 10.31 6.03 -34.31
CA MET A 335 10.23 4.60 -33.99
C MET A 335 9.61 3.77 -35.12
N ARG A 336 9.22 4.40 -36.25
CA ARG A 336 8.60 3.72 -37.40
C ARG A 336 9.55 2.84 -38.21
N ASP A 337 10.86 3.01 -38.01
CA ASP A 337 11.87 2.13 -38.61
C ASP A 337 12.01 0.79 -37.85
N LEU A 338 11.31 0.64 -36.71
CA LEU A 338 11.30 -0.56 -35.86
C LEU A 338 12.70 -1.06 -35.53
N ARG A 339 13.63 -0.12 -35.31
CA ARG A 339 15.04 -0.43 -35.08
C ARG A 339 15.27 -0.98 -33.66
N PRO A 340 15.89 -2.16 -33.51
CA PRO A 340 16.31 -2.69 -32.22
C PRO A 340 17.24 -1.74 -31.45
N GLN A 341 17.09 -1.72 -30.12
CA GLN A 341 17.92 -0.93 -29.20
C GLN A 341 18.35 -1.81 -28.02
N SER A 342 19.40 -1.41 -27.29
CA SER A 342 19.99 -2.24 -26.23
C SER A 342 19.02 -2.66 -25.12
N LEU A 343 18.01 -1.83 -24.83
CA LEU A 343 16.97 -2.08 -23.83
C LEU A 343 15.56 -2.17 -24.44
N TYR A 344 15.49 -2.30 -25.77
CA TYR A 344 14.26 -2.52 -26.56
C TYR A 344 14.65 -3.38 -27.77
N SER A 345 15.04 -4.63 -27.48
CA SER A 345 15.76 -5.50 -28.42
C SER A 345 14.87 -6.05 -29.54
N SER A 346 13.56 -6.15 -29.30
CA SER A 346 12.58 -6.74 -30.21
C SER A 346 11.40 -5.80 -30.48
N PRO A 347 11.57 -4.74 -31.29
CA PRO A 347 10.45 -3.89 -31.68
C PRO A 347 9.35 -4.72 -32.39
N TRP A 348 8.08 -4.42 -32.09
CA TRP A 348 6.95 -5.16 -32.65
C TRP A 348 6.38 -4.49 -33.91
N PRO A 349 5.94 -5.26 -34.92
CA PRO A 349 5.33 -4.73 -36.12
C PRO A 349 3.86 -4.36 -35.89
N PRO A 350 3.27 -3.47 -36.71
CA PRO A 350 1.85 -3.17 -36.67
C PRO A 350 0.98 -4.43 -36.73
N GLY A 351 -0.15 -4.41 -36.02
CA GLY A 351 -1.00 -5.58 -35.91
C GLY A 351 -2.03 -5.48 -34.79
N PRO A 352 -2.82 -6.55 -34.59
CA PRO A 352 -3.81 -6.60 -33.54
C PRO A 352 -3.15 -6.59 -32.15
N TRP A 353 -3.86 -6.02 -31.19
CA TRP A 353 -3.64 -6.14 -29.77
C TRP A 353 -4.97 -6.34 -29.08
N ARG A 354 -5.06 -7.39 -28.29
CA ARG A 354 -6.26 -7.83 -27.58
C ARG A 354 -5.99 -7.84 -26.09
N LEU A 355 -7.06 -7.92 -25.30
CA LEU A 355 -6.92 -8.11 -23.85
C LEU A 355 -6.16 -9.41 -23.52
N ARG A 356 -6.38 -10.48 -24.30
CA ARG A 356 -5.66 -11.75 -24.11
C ARG A 356 -4.15 -11.58 -24.25
N ASP A 357 -3.69 -10.76 -25.20
CA ASP A 357 -2.25 -10.54 -25.38
C ASP A 357 -1.65 -9.86 -24.14
N ALA A 358 -2.33 -8.85 -23.58
CA ALA A 358 -1.89 -8.23 -22.33
C ALA A 358 -1.87 -9.21 -21.16
N VAL A 359 -2.92 -10.05 -21.04
CA VAL A 359 -3.00 -11.11 -20.01
C VAL A 359 -1.86 -12.13 -20.16
N ASP A 360 -1.52 -12.54 -21.38
CA ASP A 360 -0.43 -13.46 -21.67
C ASP A 360 0.94 -12.87 -21.26
N TYR A 361 1.15 -11.57 -21.50
CA TYR A 361 2.40 -10.91 -21.07
C TYR A 361 2.49 -10.86 -19.54
N MET A 362 1.40 -10.55 -18.85
CA MET A 362 1.35 -10.51 -17.38
C MET A 362 1.57 -11.89 -16.75
N GLU A 363 1.06 -12.95 -17.38
CA GLU A 363 1.25 -14.34 -16.95
C GLU A 363 2.72 -14.76 -17.07
N THR A 364 3.35 -14.52 -18.23
CA THR A 364 4.79 -14.76 -18.42
C THR A 364 5.64 -13.95 -17.45
N ALA A 365 5.33 -12.67 -17.25
CA ALA A 365 6.07 -11.82 -16.33
C ALA A 365 5.96 -12.34 -14.88
N SER A 366 4.76 -12.71 -14.44
CA SER A 366 4.54 -13.28 -13.11
C SER A 366 5.30 -14.59 -12.91
N LEU A 367 5.22 -15.51 -13.87
CA LEU A 367 5.98 -16.76 -13.82
C LEU A 367 7.49 -16.50 -13.81
N SER A 368 7.99 -15.55 -14.59
CA SER A 368 9.41 -15.16 -14.60
C SER A 368 9.88 -14.66 -13.22
N VAL A 369 9.05 -13.88 -12.51
CA VAL A 369 9.32 -13.43 -11.14
C VAL A 369 9.34 -14.61 -10.16
N LEU A 370 8.39 -15.54 -10.29
CA LEU A 370 8.31 -16.72 -9.44
C LEU A 370 9.49 -17.68 -9.66
N GLU A 371 9.92 -17.87 -10.90
CA GLU A 371 11.12 -18.63 -11.24
C GLU A 371 12.39 -17.99 -10.71
N TYR A 372 12.52 -16.67 -10.87
CA TYR A 372 13.62 -15.90 -10.26
C TYR A 372 13.63 -16.10 -8.75
N ALA A 373 12.47 -15.98 -8.09
CA ALA A 373 12.36 -16.15 -6.65
C ALA A 373 12.73 -17.57 -6.19
N ALA A 374 12.31 -18.59 -6.94
CA ALA A 374 12.66 -19.98 -6.65
C ALA A 374 14.18 -20.21 -6.77
N LYS A 375 14.79 -19.63 -7.81
CA LYS A 375 16.23 -19.75 -8.09
C LYS A 375 17.11 -19.00 -7.08
N TYR A 376 16.69 -17.81 -6.67
CA TYR A 376 17.46 -16.91 -5.79
C TYR A 376 16.91 -16.82 -4.37
N LYS A 377 16.10 -17.80 -3.95
CA LYS A 377 15.39 -17.84 -2.65
C LYS A 377 16.28 -17.49 -1.45
N GLU A 378 17.45 -18.11 -1.34
CA GLU A 378 18.38 -17.84 -0.22
C GLU A 378 18.93 -16.41 -0.28
N SER A 379 19.28 -15.91 -1.47
CA SER A 379 19.73 -14.53 -1.66
C SER A 379 18.64 -13.54 -1.28
N LEU A 380 17.41 -13.70 -1.78
CA LEU A 380 16.27 -12.83 -1.48
C LEU A 380 16.01 -12.69 0.03
N LEU A 381 16.00 -13.84 0.73
CA LEU A 381 15.80 -13.88 2.18
C LEU A 381 16.98 -13.22 2.92
N PHE A 382 18.21 -13.45 2.48
CA PHE A 382 19.39 -12.89 3.12
C PHE A 382 19.58 -11.39 2.81
N ASP A 383 19.24 -10.94 1.61
CA ASP A 383 19.37 -9.55 1.17
C ASP A 383 18.40 -8.64 1.93
N ARG A 384 17.21 -9.15 2.30
CA ARG A 384 16.29 -8.51 3.25
C ARG A 384 16.98 -8.17 4.58
N TYR A 385 17.66 -9.15 5.18
CA TYR A 385 18.44 -8.97 6.41
C TYR A 385 19.61 -8.01 6.21
N LYS A 386 20.38 -8.20 5.13
CA LYS A 386 21.56 -7.41 4.84
C LYS A 386 21.22 -5.93 4.67
N ALA A 387 20.17 -5.62 3.91
CA ALA A 387 19.72 -4.24 3.74
C ALA A 387 19.29 -3.61 5.07
N GLY A 388 18.58 -4.35 5.94
CA GLY A 388 18.23 -3.87 7.28
C GLY A 388 19.47 -3.57 8.15
N VAL A 389 20.47 -4.45 8.14
CA VAL A 389 21.75 -4.24 8.87
C VAL A 389 22.49 -3.02 8.33
N GLU A 390 22.53 -2.85 7.00
CA GLU A 390 23.17 -1.72 6.35
C GLU A 390 22.47 -0.40 6.68
N GLN A 391 21.13 -0.37 6.71
CA GLN A 391 20.36 0.81 7.14
C GLN A 391 20.63 1.19 8.60
N ILE A 392 20.65 0.20 9.51
CA ILE A 392 21.02 0.44 10.92
C ILE A 392 22.44 1.01 11.03
N ALA A 393 23.39 0.45 10.27
CA ALA A 393 24.78 0.92 10.26
C ALA A 393 24.92 2.32 9.66
N LEU A 394 24.12 2.63 8.63
CA LEU A 394 24.06 3.94 8.00
C LEU A 394 23.51 4.99 8.96
N GLY A 395 22.43 4.69 9.68
CA GLY A 395 21.83 5.58 10.68
C GLY A 395 22.78 5.98 11.82
N LYS A 396 23.74 5.12 12.14
CA LYS A 396 24.79 5.41 13.13
C LYS A 396 25.93 6.29 12.60
N LYS A 397 25.96 6.58 11.29
CA LYS A 397 27.09 7.26 10.62
C LYS A 397 26.69 8.49 9.81
N LYS A 398 25.50 8.46 9.17
CA LYS A 398 24.99 9.49 8.27
C LYS A 398 23.94 10.33 9.00
N PRO A 399 24.11 11.66 9.14
CA PRO A 399 23.04 12.49 9.65
C PRO A 399 21.81 12.51 8.71
N PRO A 400 20.61 12.85 9.22
CA PRO A 400 20.33 13.05 10.64
C PRO A 400 20.38 11.73 11.43
N PHE A 401 20.89 11.76 12.66
CA PHE A 401 21.01 10.58 13.53
C PHE A 401 19.68 10.22 14.20
N ALA A 402 18.81 11.21 14.40
CA ALA A 402 17.44 11.05 14.84
C ALA A 402 16.61 12.27 14.41
N TYR A 403 15.29 12.14 14.47
CA TYR A 403 14.34 13.24 14.33
C TYR A 403 13.65 13.49 15.67
N PHE A 404 13.77 14.69 16.21
CA PHE A 404 13.04 15.12 17.40
C PHE A 404 11.75 15.82 17.00
N VAL A 405 10.63 15.36 17.56
CA VAL A 405 9.30 15.93 17.35
C VAL A 405 8.77 16.39 18.72
N PRO A 406 8.93 17.68 19.06
CA PRO A 406 8.40 18.21 20.30
C PRO A 406 6.87 18.04 20.35
N GLN A 407 6.32 17.80 21.54
CA GLN A 407 4.85 17.74 21.72
C GLN A 407 4.21 19.13 21.66
N ASP A 408 5.01 20.19 21.84
CA ASP A 408 4.55 21.56 21.66
C ASP A 408 4.63 21.96 20.18
N GLN A 409 3.49 21.76 19.53
CA GLN A 409 3.25 22.00 18.11
C GLN A 409 2.12 23.02 17.93
N ARG A 410 2.05 23.62 16.73
CA ARG A 410 0.93 24.48 16.33
C ARG A 410 -0.40 23.73 16.40
N ASP A 411 -0.42 22.52 15.88
CA ASP A 411 -1.49 21.54 16.07
C ASP A 411 -0.92 20.34 16.86
N PRO A 412 -1.40 20.08 18.09
CA PRO A 412 -0.90 18.97 18.91
C PRO A 412 -1.18 17.58 18.31
N VAL A 413 -2.17 17.46 17.41
CA VAL A 413 -2.58 16.18 16.82
C VAL A 413 -1.85 15.89 15.51
N ALA A 414 -1.53 16.92 14.71
CA ALA A 414 -0.84 16.72 13.42
C ALA A 414 0.48 15.94 13.55
N ALA A 415 1.26 16.19 14.62
CA ALA A 415 2.49 15.43 14.88
C ALA A 415 2.23 13.95 15.22
N VAL A 416 1.13 13.67 15.93
CA VAL A 416 0.73 12.31 16.28
C VAL A 416 0.25 11.57 15.03
N GLU A 417 -0.53 12.22 14.18
CA GLU A 417 -0.97 11.66 12.91
C GLU A 417 0.20 11.30 11.99
N LEU A 418 1.20 12.17 11.91
CA LEU A 418 2.44 11.91 11.17
C LEU A 418 3.15 10.68 11.73
N LEU A 419 3.38 10.65 13.04
CA LEU A 419 4.15 9.57 13.69
C LEU A 419 3.40 8.22 13.68
N ARG A 420 2.07 8.23 13.82
CA ARG A 420 1.21 7.02 13.74
C ARG A 420 1.30 6.35 12.38
N ARG A 421 1.34 7.14 11.29
CA ARG A 421 1.49 6.63 9.91
C ARG A 421 2.85 5.95 9.70
N LEU A 422 3.93 6.57 10.16
CA LEU A 422 5.26 5.98 10.09
C LEU A 422 5.36 4.70 10.93
N ALA A 423 4.83 4.73 12.15
CA ALA A 423 4.83 3.57 13.05
C ALA A 423 3.98 2.41 12.51
N PHE A 424 2.91 2.70 11.77
CA PHE A 424 2.05 1.67 11.17
C PHE A 424 2.81 0.92 10.06
N GLY A 425 3.65 1.65 9.31
CA GLY A 425 4.61 1.08 8.36
C GLY A 425 5.86 0.44 8.99
N GLY A 426 5.96 0.40 10.33
CA GLY A 426 7.03 -0.26 11.07
C GLY A 426 8.19 0.63 11.51
N VAL A 427 8.14 1.95 11.31
CA VAL A 427 9.17 2.87 11.83
C VAL A 427 9.02 3.02 13.34
N ARG A 428 10.06 2.68 14.09
CA ARG A 428 10.08 2.81 15.55
C ARG A 428 10.10 4.28 15.97
N VAL A 429 9.24 4.60 16.92
CA VAL A 429 9.18 5.91 17.59
C VAL A 429 9.42 5.71 19.08
N SER A 430 10.30 6.52 19.67
CA SER A 430 10.57 6.57 21.09
C SER A 430 10.08 7.88 21.69
N GLN A 431 10.01 7.95 23.02
CA GLN A 431 9.69 9.15 23.77
C GLN A 431 10.75 9.40 24.85
N LEU A 432 11.15 10.66 25.04
CA LEU A 432 12.08 11.04 26.10
C LEU A 432 11.43 10.96 27.48
N THR A 433 12.10 10.31 28.44
CA THR A 433 11.69 10.22 29.84
C THR A 433 12.37 11.26 30.74
N ALA A 434 13.47 11.84 30.27
CA ALA A 434 14.23 12.90 30.93
C ALA A 434 14.73 13.92 29.89
N PRO A 435 15.15 15.14 30.29
CA PRO A 435 15.73 16.10 29.34
C PRO A 435 16.98 15.53 28.62
N LEU A 436 17.11 15.80 27.32
CA LEU A 436 18.24 15.39 26.50
C LEU A 436 18.76 16.58 25.69
N THR A 437 20.06 16.81 25.73
CA THR A 437 20.73 17.82 24.87
C THR A 437 21.37 17.12 23.67
N SER A 438 21.11 17.60 22.47
CA SER A 438 21.73 17.12 21.23
C SER A 438 22.07 18.31 20.35
N GLY A 439 23.35 18.48 20.00
CA GLY A 439 23.85 19.70 19.38
C GLY A 439 23.57 20.93 20.26
N ALA A 440 22.94 21.95 19.67
CA ALA A 440 22.59 23.20 20.35
C ALA A 440 21.23 23.17 21.08
N ASP A 441 20.43 22.11 20.90
CA ASP A 441 19.06 22.03 21.39
C ASP A 441 18.94 21.16 22.64
N THR A 442 18.11 21.59 23.61
CA THR A 442 17.70 20.78 24.76
C THR A 442 16.22 20.41 24.64
N PHE A 443 15.94 19.12 24.53
CA PHE A 443 14.61 18.55 24.41
C PHE A 443 14.07 18.15 25.78
N ARG A 444 12.78 18.43 26.02
CA ARG A 444 12.09 18.12 27.28
C ARG A 444 11.59 16.67 27.30
N PRO A 445 11.35 16.09 28.50
CA PRO A 445 10.58 14.84 28.61
C PRO A 445 9.26 14.93 27.85
N GLY A 446 8.82 13.82 27.27
CA GLY A 446 7.63 13.75 26.42
C GLY A 446 7.91 13.95 24.93
N THR A 447 9.03 14.59 24.55
CA THR A 447 9.43 14.75 23.14
C THR A 447 9.54 13.39 22.46
N TRP A 448 8.90 13.25 21.30
CA TRP A 448 9.02 12.05 20.49
C TRP A 448 10.32 12.08 19.70
N VAL A 449 10.89 10.90 19.48
CA VAL A 449 12.17 10.73 18.78
C VAL A 449 12.00 9.59 17.80
N VAL A 450 12.33 9.82 16.53
CA VAL A 450 12.48 8.78 15.52
C VAL A 450 13.98 8.55 15.32
N PRO A 451 14.58 7.53 15.97
CA PRO A 451 15.99 7.21 15.75
C PRO A 451 16.22 6.74 14.32
N THR A 452 17.38 6.99 13.74
CA THR A 452 17.68 6.48 12.39
C THR A 452 18.55 5.23 12.39
N ASP A 453 18.98 4.73 13.55
CA ASP A 453 19.69 3.45 13.71
C ASP A 453 18.72 2.25 13.74
N GLN A 454 17.80 2.22 12.79
CA GLN A 454 16.78 1.19 12.62
C GLN A 454 16.67 0.71 11.18
N GLU A 455 16.16 -0.50 10.98
CA GLU A 455 16.12 -1.19 9.70
C GLU A 455 15.27 -0.50 8.64
N PHE A 456 14.27 0.30 9.04
CA PHE A 456 13.38 1.04 8.13
C PHE A 456 13.66 2.56 8.17
N ALA A 457 14.87 2.97 8.55
CA ALA A 457 15.25 4.37 8.61
C ALA A 457 15.20 5.07 7.24
N ALA A 458 15.38 4.34 6.14
CA ALA A 458 15.22 4.86 4.78
C ALA A 458 13.83 5.48 4.59
N MET A 459 12.76 4.80 5.04
CA MET A 459 11.40 5.34 4.97
C MET A 459 11.24 6.64 5.76
N ALA A 460 11.78 6.68 6.99
CA ALA A 460 11.72 7.89 7.82
C ALA A 460 12.47 9.06 7.15
N ARG A 461 13.67 8.82 6.62
CA ARG A 461 14.47 9.84 5.93
C ARG A 461 13.77 10.36 4.70
N GLU A 462 13.26 9.46 3.86
CA GLU A 462 12.64 9.83 2.58
C GLU A 462 11.42 10.74 2.77
N VAL A 463 10.67 10.63 3.88
CA VAL A 463 9.47 11.46 4.08
C VAL A 463 9.65 12.63 5.04
N LEU A 464 10.66 12.58 5.92
CA LEU A 464 10.93 13.65 6.90
C LEU A 464 11.96 14.67 6.41
N ASP A 465 12.91 14.26 5.56
CA ASP A 465 13.92 15.17 5.02
C ASP A 465 13.31 16.14 4.00
N VAL A 466 13.92 17.32 3.88
CA VAL A 466 13.56 18.28 2.85
C VAL A 466 14.03 17.75 1.51
N GLN A 467 13.08 17.56 0.59
CA GLN A 467 13.39 17.02 -0.72
C GLN A 467 13.96 18.06 -1.68
N THR A 468 15.00 17.65 -2.42
CA THR A 468 15.65 18.47 -3.46
C THR A 468 15.63 17.68 -4.76
N TYR A 469 14.66 17.97 -5.63
CA TYR A 469 14.59 17.35 -6.96
C TYR A 469 15.85 17.68 -7.78
N PRO A 470 16.46 16.71 -8.50
CA PRO A 470 17.64 16.96 -9.32
C PRO A 470 17.33 17.88 -10.52
N ASP A 471 18.29 18.72 -10.93
CA ASP A 471 18.18 19.53 -12.16
C ASP A 471 18.44 18.66 -13.40
N LEU A 472 17.39 17.96 -13.84
CA LEU A 472 17.40 17.13 -15.04
C LEU A 472 17.12 17.96 -16.28
N ARG A 473 17.87 17.72 -17.36
CA ARG A 473 17.88 18.54 -18.59
C ARG A 473 17.94 17.63 -19.79
N GLN A 474 17.11 17.91 -20.81
CA GLN A 474 17.02 17.08 -22.03
C GLN A 474 18.35 16.93 -22.78
N TYR A 475 19.25 17.91 -22.62
CA TYR A 475 20.64 17.89 -23.06
C TYR A 475 21.42 18.92 -22.23
N PRO A 476 22.77 18.87 -22.19
CA PRO A 476 23.57 19.85 -21.46
C PRO A 476 23.26 21.30 -21.89
N GLY A 477 22.81 22.12 -20.94
CA GLY A 477 22.39 23.52 -21.19
C GLY A 477 20.98 23.70 -21.77
N GLY A 478 20.23 22.62 -21.94
CA GLY A 478 18.86 22.63 -22.47
C GLY A 478 17.77 23.02 -21.45
N PRO A 479 16.49 22.90 -21.83
CA PRO A 479 15.38 23.10 -20.89
C PRO A 479 15.32 22.00 -19.82
N PRO A 480 14.78 22.29 -18.62
CA PRO A 480 14.50 21.28 -17.62
C PRO A 480 13.57 20.18 -18.14
N GLU A 481 13.81 18.96 -17.71
CA GLU A 481 12.88 17.86 -17.88
C GLU A 481 11.73 18.01 -16.90
N ARG A 482 10.50 17.81 -17.40
CA ARG A 482 9.32 17.79 -16.54
C ARG A 482 9.40 16.53 -15.67
N PRO A 483 9.26 16.63 -14.34
CA PRO A 483 9.11 15.46 -13.48
C PRO A 483 7.97 14.57 -13.99
N TYR A 484 8.16 13.26 -13.94
CA TYR A 484 7.13 12.31 -14.33
C TYR A 484 5.88 12.46 -13.46
N ASP A 485 6.09 12.55 -12.14
CA ASP A 485 5.03 12.63 -11.13
C ASP A 485 5.34 13.71 -10.07
N ALA A 486 5.48 13.35 -8.79
CA ALA A 486 5.73 14.32 -7.71
C ALA A 486 7.21 14.73 -7.60
N ALA A 487 7.48 16.04 -7.61
CA ALA A 487 8.85 16.58 -7.43
C ALA A 487 9.28 16.72 -5.95
N GLY A 488 8.36 16.64 -4.98
CA GLY A 488 8.66 16.76 -3.56
C GLY A 488 7.45 16.53 -2.64
N TRP A 489 7.69 16.09 -1.41
CA TRP A 489 6.64 15.61 -0.48
C TRP A 489 6.97 15.78 1.02
N THR A 490 7.84 16.73 1.38
CA THR A 490 8.33 16.92 2.76
C THR A 490 7.19 16.96 3.80
N LEU A 491 6.93 15.84 4.48
CA LEU A 491 5.76 15.67 5.34
C LEU A 491 5.68 16.67 6.49
N PRO A 492 6.79 16.99 7.20
CA PRO A 492 6.77 18.02 8.23
C PRO A 492 6.20 19.35 7.74
N LEU A 493 6.52 19.74 6.50
CA LEU A 493 6.04 20.99 5.91
C LEU A 493 4.56 20.87 5.48
N GLN A 494 4.19 19.76 4.84
CA GLN A 494 2.81 19.52 4.39
C GLN A 494 1.81 19.44 5.56
N MET A 495 2.23 18.83 6.68
CA MET A 495 1.39 18.65 7.86
C MET A 495 1.55 19.78 8.90
N GLY A 496 2.43 20.77 8.65
CA GLY A 496 2.68 21.86 9.59
C GLY A 496 3.31 21.41 10.92
N VAL A 497 4.10 20.33 10.89
CA VAL A 497 4.75 19.71 12.06
C VAL A 497 6.19 20.17 12.13
N ARG A 498 6.60 20.71 13.28
CA ARG A 498 8.01 21.01 13.53
C ARG A 498 8.77 19.73 13.88
N VAL A 499 9.69 19.36 13.01
CA VAL A 499 10.63 18.25 13.18
C VAL A 499 12.06 18.81 13.19
N ILE A 500 12.87 18.39 14.14
CA ILE A 500 14.26 18.82 14.30
C ILE A 500 15.17 17.64 14.04
N ALA A 501 15.94 17.70 12.95
CA ALA A 501 16.86 16.64 12.56
C ALA A 501 18.19 16.79 13.33
N ALA A 502 18.64 15.73 13.99
CA ALA A 502 19.89 15.72 14.75
C ALA A 502 21.08 15.58 13.78
N SER A 503 21.83 16.66 13.54
CA SER A 503 23.01 16.64 12.67
C SER A 503 24.24 15.97 13.29
N GLU A 504 24.24 15.76 14.60
CA GLU A 504 25.31 15.12 15.37
C GLU A 504 24.81 13.81 16.02
N PRO A 505 25.69 12.83 16.28
CA PRO A 505 25.33 11.62 17.00
C PRO A 505 24.65 11.94 18.33
N LEU A 506 23.66 11.12 18.71
CA LEU A 506 23.05 11.25 20.03
C LEU A 506 24.10 10.96 21.12
N PRO A 507 24.09 11.70 22.24
CA PRO A 507 25.04 11.46 23.33
C PRO A 507 24.77 10.09 23.98
N ASP A 508 25.79 9.50 24.60
CA ASP A 508 25.72 8.15 25.19
C ASP A 508 24.56 7.97 26.20
N GLU A 509 24.22 9.04 26.93
CA GLU A 509 23.12 9.04 27.89
C GLU A 509 21.72 8.93 27.25
N ALA A 510 21.60 9.14 25.93
CA ALA A 510 20.32 9.12 25.23
C ALA A 510 19.61 7.75 25.35
N ALA A 511 20.36 6.65 25.30
CA ALA A 511 19.80 5.30 25.37
C ALA A 511 19.01 5.06 26.67
N GLY A 512 19.45 5.61 27.80
CA GLY A 512 18.74 5.51 29.09
C GLY A 512 17.53 6.44 29.22
N LYS A 513 17.39 7.42 28.31
CA LYS A 513 16.32 8.43 28.31
C LYS A 513 15.26 8.16 27.25
N LEU A 514 15.48 7.24 26.32
CA LEU A 514 14.55 6.87 25.26
C LEU A 514 13.70 5.67 25.66
N LYS A 515 12.39 5.87 25.75
CA LYS A 515 11.41 4.79 25.91
C LYS A 515 10.75 4.51 24.56
N LEU A 516 10.90 3.31 24.02
CA LEU A 516 10.18 2.88 22.81
C LEU A 516 8.66 2.97 23.05
N LEU A 517 7.92 3.52 22.08
CA LEU A 517 6.46 3.56 22.11
C LEU A 517 5.89 2.32 21.40
N GLY A 518 5.02 1.62 22.13
CA GLY A 518 4.43 0.37 21.70
C GLY A 518 5.40 -0.81 21.78
N ALA A 519 4.85 -2.01 21.79
CA ALA A 519 5.64 -3.23 21.74
C ALA A 519 6.07 -3.52 20.30
N MET A 520 7.30 -3.99 20.10
CA MET A 520 7.66 -4.63 18.85
C MET A 520 6.80 -5.89 18.67
N PRO A 521 6.19 -6.11 17.50
CA PRO A 521 5.26 -7.21 17.36
C PRO A 521 6.02 -8.55 17.41
N ASP A 522 5.54 -9.48 18.26
CA ASP A 522 6.15 -10.80 18.45
C ASP A 522 6.29 -11.51 17.10
N VAL A 523 7.47 -12.03 16.82
CA VAL A 523 7.78 -12.78 15.59
C VAL A 523 6.84 -13.99 15.43
N LYS A 524 6.32 -14.54 16.54
CA LYS A 524 5.39 -15.68 16.56
C LYS A 524 3.92 -15.29 16.56
N ILE A 525 3.58 -14.00 16.45
CA ILE A 525 2.19 -13.56 16.40
C ILE A 525 1.45 -14.25 15.25
N LYS A 526 0.22 -14.70 15.52
CA LYS A 526 -0.65 -15.26 14.48
C LYS A 526 -1.12 -14.12 13.59
N PRO A 527 -1.22 -14.33 12.26
CA PRO A 527 -1.66 -13.29 11.39
C PRO A 527 -3.18 -13.10 11.54
N SER A 528 -3.65 -11.89 11.33
CA SER A 528 -5.04 -11.47 11.40
C SER A 528 -5.36 -10.58 10.19
N PRO A 529 -6.63 -10.54 9.75
CA PRO A 529 -7.05 -9.48 8.85
C PRO A 529 -7.00 -8.12 9.56
N TYR A 530 -6.88 -7.05 8.78
CA TYR A 530 -7.09 -5.69 9.27
C TYR A 530 -8.57 -5.50 9.63
N GLU A 531 -8.85 -5.13 10.88
CA GLU A 531 -10.19 -4.82 11.35
C GLU A 531 -10.43 -3.31 11.26
N ALA A 532 -11.27 -2.85 10.33
CA ALA A 532 -11.53 -1.40 10.18
C ALA A 532 -12.47 -0.82 11.26
N VAL A 533 -13.28 -1.66 11.95
CA VAL A 533 -14.24 -1.28 13.01
C VAL A 533 -15.03 0.01 12.69
N LEU A 534 -15.63 0.10 11.50
CA LEU A 534 -16.25 1.35 11.00
C LEU A 534 -17.39 1.91 11.87
N GLY A 535 -17.99 1.10 12.74
CA GLY A 535 -19.05 1.53 13.67
C GLY A 535 -18.56 2.16 14.98
N HIS A 536 -17.25 2.11 15.27
CA HIS A 536 -16.67 2.70 16.47
C HIS A 536 -15.28 3.28 16.18
N ASP A 537 -15.14 4.59 16.35
CA ASP A 537 -13.86 5.27 16.19
C ASP A 537 -13.02 5.12 17.47
N ALA A 538 -11.88 4.44 17.33
CA ALA A 538 -10.95 4.17 18.42
C ALA A 538 -10.19 5.43 18.87
N ALA A 539 -10.02 6.40 17.97
CA ALA A 539 -9.27 7.62 18.21
C ALA A 539 -9.95 8.83 17.54
N LEU A 540 -10.96 9.39 18.20
CA LEU A 540 -11.74 10.55 17.70
C LEU A 540 -10.93 11.79 17.32
N PHE A 541 -9.67 11.89 17.74
CA PHE A 541 -8.75 12.95 17.35
C PHE A 541 -8.13 12.74 15.96
N ASP A 542 -8.09 11.51 15.44
CA ASP A 542 -7.43 11.10 14.20
C ASP A 542 -8.30 11.43 12.98
N SER A 543 -7.69 11.90 11.88
CA SER A 543 -8.37 12.12 10.61
C SER A 543 -8.97 10.85 10.03
N VAL A 544 -8.38 9.69 10.36
CA VAL A 544 -8.83 8.38 9.90
C VAL A 544 -9.84 7.78 10.90
N PRO A 545 -11.06 7.40 10.46
CA PRO A 545 -12.07 6.84 11.35
C PRO A 545 -11.87 5.35 11.64
N GLY A 546 -12.69 4.83 12.56
CA GLY A 546 -12.75 3.40 12.89
C GLY A 546 -11.57 2.97 13.76
N ALA A 547 -11.01 1.79 13.50
CA ALA A 547 -9.78 1.36 14.16
C ALA A 547 -8.55 2.16 13.72
N GLY A 548 -8.57 2.76 12.52
CA GLY A 548 -7.49 3.58 11.98
C GLY A 548 -6.11 2.95 12.16
N PHE A 549 -5.25 3.64 12.92
CA PHE A 549 -3.90 3.18 13.27
C PHE A 549 -3.83 2.48 14.65
N ASP A 550 -4.92 2.38 15.40
CA ASP A 550 -4.94 1.72 16.72
C ASP A 550 -4.93 0.19 16.63
N GLY A 551 -5.14 -0.37 15.44
CA GLY A 551 -4.96 -1.80 15.18
C GLY A 551 -3.51 -2.29 15.32
N GLU A 552 -2.53 -1.38 15.34
CA GLU A 552 -1.11 -1.70 15.48
C GLU A 552 -0.51 -1.15 16.79
N PRO A 553 0.10 -1.99 17.66
CA PRO A 553 0.56 -1.55 18.98
C PRO A 553 1.57 -0.38 18.96
N ALA A 554 2.44 -0.31 17.96
CA ALA A 554 3.42 0.76 17.81
C ALA A 554 2.74 2.11 17.55
N SER A 555 1.77 2.13 16.65
CA SER A 555 0.99 3.33 16.31
C SER A 555 0.01 3.71 17.42
N ALA A 556 -0.71 2.75 17.99
CA ALA A 556 -1.67 2.96 19.07
C ALA A 556 -1.04 3.64 20.30
N ALA A 557 0.25 3.36 20.57
CA ALA A 557 0.98 3.95 21.68
C ALA A 557 1.35 5.43 21.49
N ILE A 558 1.21 5.97 20.28
CA ILE A 558 1.50 7.37 19.96
C ILE A 558 0.19 8.15 20.10
N VAL A 559 0.03 8.81 21.24
CA VAL A 559 -1.17 9.57 21.60
C VAL A 559 -0.85 11.05 21.77
N PRO A 560 -1.78 11.97 21.44
CA PRO A 560 -1.57 13.39 21.68
C PRO A 560 -1.48 13.69 23.19
N PRO A 561 -0.82 14.78 23.59
CA PRO A 561 -1.00 15.33 24.94
C PRO A 561 -2.49 15.51 25.24
N GLU A 562 -2.88 15.28 26.50
CA GLU A 562 -4.29 15.44 26.88
C GLU A 562 -4.78 16.86 26.54
N GLY A 563 -6.00 16.94 26.00
CA GLY A 563 -6.66 18.21 25.70
C GLY A 563 -6.66 19.11 26.94
N ARG A 564 -6.31 20.38 26.74
CA ARG A 564 -6.14 21.36 27.81
C ARG A 564 -7.23 22.41 27.76
N LEU A 565 -7.99 22.54 28.84
CA LEU A 565 -8.96 23.60 29.04
C LEU A 565 -8.52 24.49 30.21
N ILE A 566 -8.35 25.79 29.97
CA ILE A 566 -7.98 26.77 31.02
C ILE A 566 -8.99 27.92 31.07
N GLY A 567 -8.88 28.80 32.07
CA GLY A 567 -9.73 29.98 32.20
C GLY A 567 -11.07 29.71 32.87
N SER A 568 -11.99 30.67 32.80
CA SER A 568 -13.31 30.61 33.41
C SER A 568 -14.36 31.33 32.55
N GLY A 569 -15.63 30.96 32.71
CA GLY A 569 -16.73 31.47 31.90
C GLY A 569 -17.46 30.38 31.14
N ARG A 570 -18.44 30.78 30.33
CA ARG A 570 -19.39 29.86 29.69
C ARG A 570 -19.10 29.59 28.22
N THR A 571 -18.14 30.31 27.63
CA THR A 571 -17.83 30.22 26.20
C THR A 571 -16.51 29.49 26.02
N LEU A 572 -16.49 28.46 25.17
CA LEU A 572 -15.29 27.71 24.81
C LEU A 572 -14.61 28.40 23.61
N VAL A 573 -13.36 28.82 23.78
CA VAL A 573 -12.56 29.49 22.74
C VAL A 573 -11.47 28.55 22.26
N ILE A 574 -11.42 28.31 20.95
CA ILE A 574 -10.46 27.41 20.29
C ILE A 574 -9.80 28.11 19.10
N ASP A 575 -8.53 27.77 18.87
CA ASP A 575 -7.72 28.32 17.78
C ASP A 575 -7.92 27.49 16.48
N PRO A 576 -8.29 28.10 15.33
CA PRO A 576 -8.41 27.41 14.05
C PRO A 576 -7.08 26.85 13.51
N ALA A 577 -5.94 27.16 14.12
CA ALA A 577 -4.65 26.54 13.82
C ALA A 577 -4.60 25.05 14.19
N GLN A 578 -5.52 24.57 15.04
CA GLN A 578 -5.71 23.15 15.34
C GLN A 578 -6.76 22.59 14.39
N ASN A 579 -6.42 21.59 13.58
CA ASN A 579 -7.34 21.03 12.59
C ASN A 579 -8.62 20.49 13.24
N ASN A 580 -8.50 19.88 14.42
CA ASN A 580 -9.67 19.39 15.17
C ASN A 580 -10.61 20.49 15.68
N ALA A 581 -10.24 21.78 15.60
CA ALA A 581 -11.18 22.86 15.88
C ALA A 581 -12.37 22.85 14.90
N TYR A 582 -12.16 22.42 13.65
CA TYR A 582 -13.22 22.29 12.65
C TYR A 582 -14.21 21.17 13.01
N ARG A 583 -13.73 20.05 13.57
CA ARG A 583 -14.60 19.00 14.15
C ARG A 583 -15.35 19.50 15.38
N ALA A 584 -14.72 20.33 16.21
CA ALA A 584 -15.35 20.88 17.41
C ALA A 584 -16.52 21.80 17.06
N ILE A 585 -16.37 22.68 16.07
CA ILE A 585 -17.46 23.58 15.66
C ILE A 585 -18.62 22.82 15.01
N THR A 586 -18.36 21.78 14.21
CA THR A 586 -19.41 20.98 13.59
C THR A 586 -20.21 20.19 14.65
N ARG A 587 -19.52 19.55 15.60
CA ARG A 587 -20.16 18.88 16.75
C ARG A 587 -20.92 19.85 17.65
N ALA A 588 -20.43 21.07 17.82
CA ALA A 588 -21.12 22.10 18.59
C ALA A 588 -22.43 22.54 17.93
N TRP A 589 -22.42 22.80 16.62
CA TRP A 589 -23.64 23.12 15.87
C TRP A 589 -24.68 22.00 15.93
N GLN A 590 -24.26 20.73 15.85
CA GLN A 590 -25.15 19.57 15.99
C GLN A 590 -25.84 19.51 17.37
N GLN A 591 -25.23 20.09 18.40
CA GLN A 591 -25.80 20.20 19.74
C GLN A 591 -26.59 21.51 19.96
N GLY A 592 -26.83 22.30 18.92
CA GLY A 592 -27.55 23.57 19.00
C GLY A 592 -26.73 24.73 19.59
N ALA A 593 -25.42 24.56 19.73
CA ALA A 593 -24.54 25.62 20.19
C ALA A 593 -24.35 26.70 19.12
N THR A 594 -23.98 27.89 19.59
CA THR A 594 -23.66 29.04 18.74
C THR A 594 -22.15 29.16 18.60
N VAL A 595 -21.66 29.30 17.37
CA VAL A 595 -20.23 29.54 17.09
C VAL A 595 -20.07 30.97 16.58
N GLN A 596 -19.06 31.70 17.06
CA GLN A 596 -18.69 33.04 16.64
C GLN A 596 -17.20 33.07 16.25
N LEU A 597 -16.79 33.99 15.38
CA LEU A 597 -15.37 34.27 15.14
C LEU A 597 -14.98 35.55 15.87
N VAL A 598 -14.10 35.44 16.87
CA VAL A 598 -13.68 36.55 17.73
C VAL A 598 -12.17 36.63 17.72
N ASN A 599 -11.61 37.74 17.22
CA ASN A 599 -10.16 37.95 17.10
C ASN A 599 -9.45 36.77 16.41
N GLY A 600 -10.07 36.21 15.36
CA GLY A 600 -9.52 35.07 14.61
C GLY A 600 -9.66 33.70 15.30
N ARG A 601 -10.32 33.59 16.45
CA ARG A 601 -10.58 32.32 17.16
C ARG A 601 -12.06 31.97 17.14
N PHE A 602 -12.38 30.67 17.16
CA PHE A 602 -13.77 30.23 17.30
C PHE A 602 -14.19 30.31 18.75
N ALA A 603 -15.31 30.98 19.03
CA ALA A 603 -15.95 31.07 20.32
C ALA A 603 -17.29 30.32 20.29
N ILE A 604 -17.40 29.25 21.07
CA ILE A 604 -18.55 28.34 21.12
C ILE A 604 -19.33 28.58 22.41
N ALA A 605 -20.55 29.11 22.27
CA ALA A 605 -21.46 29.40 23.37
C ALA A 605 -22.67 28.45 23.36
N GLY A 606 -23.23 28.18 24.54
CA GLY A 606 -24.44 27.35 24.69
C GLY A 606 -24.19 25.86 24.94
N LEU A 607 -22.93 25.40 24.93
CA LEU A 607 -22.59 24.05 25.37
C LEU A 607 -22.49 23.96 26.91
N PRO A 608 -23.06 22.92 27.55
CA PRO A 608 -22.80 22.61 28.95
C PRO A 608 -21.30 22.40 29.23
N GLU A 609 -20.84 22.71 30.45
CA GLU A 609 -19.42 22.59 30.82
C GLU A 609 -18.86 21.19 30.59
N ALA A 610 -19.62 20.15 30.96
CA ALA A 610 -19.24 18.76 30.72
C ALA A 610 -19.09 18.42 29.22
N ALA A 611 -19.92 19.02 28.36
CA ALA A 611 -19.83 18.83 26.91
C ALA A 611 -18.59 19.54 26.33
N GLN A 612 -18.24 20.72 26.84
CA GLN A 612 -17.00 21.42 26.48
C GLN A 612 -15.78 20.58 26.87
N GLU A 613 -15.75 20.04 28.09
CA GLU A 613 -14.67 19.16 28.56
C GLU A 613 -14.55 17.89 27.72
N ALA A 614 -15.68 17.24 27.42
CA ALA A 614 -15.70 16.06 26.56
C ALA A 614 -15.17 16.35 25.15
N LEU A 615 -15.55 17.48 24.54
CA LEU A 615 -15.02 17.91 23.23
C LEU A 615 -13.51 18.14 23.29
N VAL A 616 -13.04 18.90 24.27
CA VAL A 616 -11.62 19.21 24.44
C VAL A 616 -10.80 17.94 24.62
N LYS A 617 -11.27 17.02 25.47
CA LYS A 617 -10.57 15.76 25.75
C LYS A 617 -10.57 14.81 24.55
N SER A 618 -11.73 14.58 23.92
CA SER A 618 -11.84 13.61 22.82
C SER A 618 -11.12 14.04 21.54
N LEU A 619 -11.00 15.34 21.31
CA LEU A 619 -10.34 15.91 20.12
C LEU A 619 -8.90 16.41 20.40
N ALA A 620 -8.40 16.21 21.62
CA ALA A 620 -7.08 16.66 22.07
C ALA A 620 -6.81 18.16 21.85
N LEU A 621 -7.82 19.00 22.09
CA LEU A 621 -7.75 20.44 21.82
C LEU A 621 -7.07 21.21 22.94
N ARG A 622 -6.40 22.30 22.58
CA ARG A 622 -6.02 23.39 23.49
C ARG A 622 -7.08 24.48 23.39
N ALA A 623 -7.75 24.75 24.50
CA ALA A 623 -8.92 25.61 24.57
C ALA A 623 -8.94 26.46 25.84
N GLU A 624 -9.72 27.54 25.79
CA GLU A 624 -9.93 28.47 26.91
C GLU A 624 -11.42 28.64 27.18
N ARG A 625 -11.79 28.79 28.45
CA ARG A 625 -13.08 29.35 28.84
C ARG A 625 -12.94 30.87 28.98
N ALA A 626 -13.88 31.58 28.37
CA ALA A 626 -13.96 33.03 28.45
C ALA A 626 -15.39 33.50 28.75
N ALA A 627 -15.51 34.77 29.14
CA ALA A 627 -16.79 35.48 29.16
C ALA A 627 -17.43 35.49 27.77
N SER A 628 -18.75 35.66 27.73
CA SER A 628 -19.50 35.73 26.47
C SER A 628 -19.03 36.91 25.60
N SER A 629 -18.87 36.64 24.31
CA SER A 629 -18.62 37.65 23.28
C SER A 629 -19.93 38.13 22.65
N ALA A 630 -20.01 39.43 22.36
CA ALA A 630 -21.12 40.04 21.63
C ALA A 630 -21.01 39.92 20.09
N ALA A 631 -20.06 39.12 19.58
CA ALA A 631 -19.85 38.94 18.15
C ALA A 631 -21.04 38.27 17.46
N ALA A 632 -21.18 38.51 16.16
CA ALA A 632 -22.23 37.86 15.38
C ALA A 632 -21.95 36.34 15.25
N PRO A 633 -22.97 35.48 15.41
CA PRO A 633 -22.84 34.06 15.13
C PRO A 633 -22.46 33.77 13.67
N ILE A 634 -21.55 32.82 13.47
CA ILE A 634 -21.34 32.18 12.18
C ILE A 634 -22.32 31.01 12.04
N ARG A 635 -23.00 30.96 10.89
CA ARG A 635 -23.93 29.88 10.57
C ARG A 635 -23.16 28.66 10.04
N PRO A 636 -23.64 27.44 10.27
CA PRO A 636 -23.15 26.26 9.58
C PRO A 636 -23.19 26.50 8.06
N PRO A 637 -22.06 26.37 7.34
CA PRO A 637 -22.05 26.59 5.91
C PRO A 637 -22.85 25.48 5.20
N ARG A 638 -23.61 25.86 4.18
CA ARG A 638 -24.14 24.92 3.19
C ARG A 638 -23.11 24.81 2.08
N VAL A 639 -22.38 23.70 2.03
CA VAL A 639 -21.30 23.51 1.07
C VAL A 639 -21.88 22.80 -0.16
N GLY A 640 -21.87 23.49 -1.30
CA GLY A 640 -22.07 22.86 -2.60
C GLY A 640 -20.72 22.43 -3.16
N LEU A 641 -20.59 21.16 -3.55
CA LEU A 641 -19.40 20.64 -4.20
C LEU A 641 -19.75 20.24 -5.63
N TYR A 642 -19.15 20.92 -6.60
CA TYR A 642 -19.38 20.58 -8.01
C TYR A 642 -18.90 19.16 -8.28
N GLN A 643 -19.82 18.32 -8.76
CA GLN A 643 -19.51 16.96 -9.17
C GLN A 643 -19.71 16.84 -10.68
N PRO A 644 -18.62 16.76 -11.47
CA PRO A 644 -18.75 16.56 -12.90
C PRO A 644 -19.38 15.19 -13.20
N TRP A 645 -19.82 15.01 -14.44
CA TRP A 645 -20.40 13.73 -14.92
C TRP A 645 -19.35 12.60 -15.07
N THR A 646 -18.09 12.90 -14.75
CA THR A 646 -16.95 11.97 -14.74
C THR A 646 -16.40 11.86 -13.32
N GLY A 647 -15.73 10.76 -12.98
CA GLY A 647 -14.96 10.69 -11.73
C GLY A 647 -13.92 11.82 -11.68
N SER A 648 -13.83 12.52 -10.54
CA SER A 648 -12.86 13.59 -10.30
C SER A 648 -12.19 13.41 -8.95
N MET A 649 -10.85 13.23 -8.97
CA MET A 649 -10.06 13.04 -7.75
C MET A 649 -10.07 14.31 -6.90
N ASP A 650 -10.06 15.51 -7.51
CA ASP A 650 -10.19 16.78 -6.79
C ASP A 650 -11.50 16.86 -6.00
N THR A 651 -12.62 16.49 -6.62
CA THR A 651 -13.92 16.39 -5.95
C THR A 651 -13.86 15.36 -4.83
N GLY A 652 -13.25 14.20 -5.09
CA GLY A 652 -13.11 13.12 -4.12
C GLY A 652 -12.27 13.53 -2.89
N TRP A 653 -11.08 14.09 -3.06
CA TRP A 653 -10.26 14.60 -1.96
C TRP A 653 -10.94 15.74 -1.18
N SER A 654 -11.61 16.66 -1.90
CA SER A 654 -12.40 17.72 -1.25
C SER A 654 -13.50 17.15 -0.37
N ARG A 655 -14.20 16.12 -0.86
CA ARG A 655 -15.23 15.41 -0.10
C ARG A 655 -14.61 14.69 1.10
N TRP A 656 -13.49 13.98 0.93
CA TRP A 656 -12.80 13.29 2.02
C TRP A 656 -12.49 14.26 3.16
N VAL A 657 -11.85 15.40 2.85
CA VAL A 657 -11.52 16.43 3.84
C VAL A 657 -12.79 16.97 4.51
N LEU A 658 -13.82 17.35 3.75
CA LEU A 658 -15.03 17.91 4.36
C LEU A 658 -15.72 16.91 5.29
N GLU A 659 -15.87 15.67 4.86
CA GLU A 659 -16.54 14.62 5.63
C GLU A 659 -15.74 14.22 6.87
N GLN A 660 -14.41 14.08 6.76
CA GLN A 660 -13.55 13.78 7.92
C GLN A 660 -13.61 14.87 9.00
N TYR A 661 -13.99 16.10 8.65
CA TYR A 661 -14.12 17.22 9.59
C TYR A 661 -15.59 17.55 9.96
N GLY A 662 -16.54 16.70 9.56
CA GLY A 662 -17.94 16.76 9.95
C GLY A 662 -18.79 17.73 9.12
N PHE A 663 -18.31 18.14 7.95
CA PHE A 663 -19.10 18.86 6.96
C PHE A 663 -19.71 17.88 5.97
N SER A 664 -20.99 18.10 5.61
CA SER A 664 -21.70 17.27 4.64
C SER A 664 -21.91 18.08 3.37
N PRO A 665 -20.96 18.05 2.40
CA PRO A 665 -21.15 18.71 1.13
C PRO A 665 -22.31 18.09 0.37
N ILE A 666 -23.06 18.93 -0.34
CA ILE A 666 -24.09 18.50 -1.28
C ILE A 666 -23.45 18.55 -2.67
N ALA A 667 -23.40 17.41 -3.36
CA ALA A 667 -23.01 17.37 -4.76
C ALA A 667 -23.98 18.24 -5.59
N VAL A 668 -23.45 19.17 -6.37
CA VAL A 668 -24.20 20.12 -7.22
C VAL A 668 -23.83 20.00 -8.69
#